data_AF-A0AAU5NPN8-F1
#
_entry.id   AF-A0AAU5NPN8-F1
#
_cell.length_a   1.000
_cell.length_b   1.000
_cell.length_c   1.000
_cell.angle_alpha   90.00
_cell.angle_beta   90.00
_cell.angle_gamma   90.00
#
_symmetry.space_group_name_H-M   'P 1'
#
loop_
_entity.id
_entity.type
_entity.pdbx_description
1 polymer ?
#
loop_
_entity_poly.entity_id
_entity_poly.type
_entity_poly.pdbx_seq_one_letter_code
_entity_poly.pdbx_strand_id
1 'polypeptide(L)'
;MRPTTDAKVLERLYGTDVPPFALLCRQRPGATGPAPVELLFGDVYTGKSWESLELENAETVGPLDGAGPPGAAPGPGLLALLPFRRLAEHGLPCHDDGTPARALRVREHHVLPAEAFTDPRLPGAGPLEWRDAGFTTTDTQYEDLVRGFVASDAARGGLNVLLRRDWTARLPDFRPAVAVDLFRRLLTAESGAYWTFVVHTGAARPLTLVGATPQGHVGVGGGRVVMHPLCGTYRRPPAGPDAGDLLAFLADRKESEELATTVDAELAVLCGLSGPGVRVEGPFLRRMAHLLHTQCRISGPAAAGARETLSRALFASTVVGSPYADACRAIRRHETTGRGYYGGVLALIGRDAAGAEELDSAAVIRTLVVDHRGEARLSVGATVGGRSSPEAEAAETRTKARTVLTALAAPPPAAGQAPGPRAPGVPVLDAAVRDALDRRHAALSSFWTEGTVAPPAGAAPVLVLDPGGDPVAELAALLHLVTAVHGPAVVVRYDAPGAADTLVRHAGPVLLASGPGRPDDPGCVRMAALRRTAASLVRERLPGGPPVAGVGLGFQLLALAALPKARVVPRTGGTGLAREVEVFGRPVTAAFRNAHAIVSGPAGHEVVALGEQAVRGVQFHPESVLTTDGTEVLRRLLG
;
A
#
# COMPACT_ATOMS: atom_id res chain seq x y z
N MET A 1 -22.97 -7.55 -44.33
CA MET A 1 -23.00 -6.58 -43.22
C MET A 1 -21.59 -6.02 -43.05
N ARG A 2 -21.40 -4.69 -43.09
CA ARG A 2 -20.10 -4.09 -42.73
C ARG A 2 -19.88 -4.34 -41.22
N PRO A 3 -18.70 -4.78 -40.77
CA PRO A 3 -18.41 -4.91 -39.35
C PRO A 3 -18.55 -3.54 -38.67
N THR A 4 -19.10 -3.54 -37.44
CA THR A 4 -19.17 -2.35 -36.57
C THR A 4 -17.77 -1.80 -36.31
N THR A 5 -17.66 -0.51 -35.97
CA THR A 5 -16.36 0.14 -35.66
C THR A 5 -15.58 -0.65 -34.61
N ASP A 6 -16.27 -1.10 -33.55
CA ASP A 6 -15.72 -1.92 -32.47
C ASP A 6 -15.09 -3.24 -32.95
N ALA A 7 -15.76 -3.94 -33.86
CA ALA A 7 -15.26 -5.23 -34.38
C ALA A 7 -13.94 -5.06 -35.14
N LYS A 8 -13.81 -3.99 -35.93
CA LYS A 8 -12.58 -3.68 -36.66
C LYS A 8 -11.42 -3.33 -35.73
N VAL A 9 -11.70 -2.61 -34.65
CA VAL A 9 -10.69 -2.28 -33.64
C VAL A 9 -10.21 -3.55 -32.92
N LEU A 10 -11.13 -4.45 -32.57
CA LEU A 10 -10.79 -5.73 -31.93
C LEU A 10 -10.01 -6.67 -32.86
N GLU A 11 -10.32 -6.71 -34.16
CA GLU A 11 -9.59 -7.52 -35.15
C GLU A 11 -8.08 -7.23 -35.16
N ARG A 12 -7.67 -5.98 -34.88
CA ARG A 12 -6.24 -5.60 -34.78
C ARG A 12 -5.49 -6.38 -33.71
N LEU A 13 -6.15 -6.77 -32.62
CA LEU A 13 -5.54 -7.54 -31.52
C LEU A 13 -5.24 -9.00 -31.90
N TYR A 14 -5.84 -9.48 -32.99
CA TYR A 14 -5.69 -10.85 -33.49
C TYR A 14 -4.87 -10.94 -34.77
N GLY A 15 -4.36 -9.80 -35.26
CA GLY A 15 -3.48 -9.73 -36.43
C GLY A 15 -2.08 -10.31 -36.20
N THR A 16 -1.27 -10.32 -37.24
CA THR A 16 0.12 -10.80 -37.20
C THR A 16 1.11 -9.75 -36.70
N ASP A 17 0.80 -8.47 -36.89
CA ASP A 17 1.62 -7.34 -36.45
C ASP A 17 0.81 -6.49 -35.46
N VAL A 18 0.78 -6.93 -34.21
CA VAL A 18 -0.01 -6.27 -33.16
C VAL A 18 0.88 -5.22 -32.48
N PRO A 19 0.54 -3.92 -32.57
CA PRO A 19 1.29 -2.88 -31.87
C PRO A 19 1.19 -3.07 -30.35
N PRO A 20 2.05 -2.40 -29.55
CA PRO A 20 1.86 -2.36 -28.11
C PRO A 20 0.45 -1.90 -27.75
N PHE A 21 -0.16 -2.58 -26.79
CA PHE A 21 -1.52 -2.27 -26.36
C PHE A 21 -1.75 -2.55 -24.88
N ALA A 22 -2.80 -1.95 -24.35
CA ALA A 22 -3.34 -2.32 -23.06
C ALA A 22 -4.87 -2.48 -23.14
N LEU A 23 -5.39 -3.50 -22.47
CA LEU A 23 -6.82 -3.69 -22.19
C LEU A 23 -7.02 -3.48 -20.71
N LEU A 24 -7.86 -2.52 -20.31
CA LEU A 24 -8.10 -2.17 -18.91
C LEU A 24 -9.60 -2.19 -18.63
N CYS A 25 -10.04 -3.08 -17.75
CA CYS A 25 -11.37 -3.04 -17.16
C CYS A 25 -11.23 -2.54 -15.71
N ARG A 26 -11.58 -1.27 -15.49
CA ARG A 26 -11.42 -0.57 -14.22
C ARG A 26 -12.76 -0.32 -13.58
N GLN A 27 -12.97 -0.84 -12.38
CA GLN A 27 -14.21 -0.62 -11.64
C GLN A 27 -14.17 0.76 -10.98
N ARG A 28 -14.87 1.73 -11.56
CA ARG A 28 -14.97 3.08 -10.97
C ARG A 28 -15.84 3.06 -9.71
N PRO A 29 -15.47 3.78 -8.64
CA PRO A 29 -16.29 3.90 -7.45
C PRO A 29 -17.72 4.39 -7.79
N GLY A 30 -18.74 3.68 -7.30
CA GLY A 30 -20.15 4.06 -7.48
C GLY A 30 -20.81 3.62 -8.81
N ALA A 31 -20.09 2.97 -9.73
CA ALA A 31 -20.69 2.46 -10.96
C ALA A 31 -21.60 1.24 -10.71
N THR A 32 -22.83 1.27 -11.24
CA THR A 32 -23.80 0.17 -11.16
C THR A 32 -23.92 -0.55 -12.50
N GLY A 33 -22.94 -1.41 -12.81
CA GLY A 33 -22.92 -2.21 -14.04
C GLY A 33 -21.54 -2.83 -14.32
N PRO A 34 -21.41 -3.71 -15.33
CA PRO A 34 -20.10 -4.16 -15.80
C PRO A 34 -19.30 -2.95 -16.29
N ALA A 35 -18.04 -2.83 -15.84
CA ALA A 35 -17.19 -1.74 -16.29
C ALA A 35 -16.82 -1.95 -17.76
N PRO A 36 -16.79 -0.89 -18.59
CA PRO A 36 -16.31 -1.00 -19.95
C PRO A 36 -14.82 -1.36 -19.97
N VAL A 37 -14.35 -1.84 -21.10
CA VAL A 37 -12.94 -2.11 -21.36
C VAL A 37 -12.34 -0.94 -22.14
N GLU A 38 -11.36 -0.28 -21.54
CA GLU A 38 -10.52 0.70 -22.21
C GLU A 38 -9.42 -0.04 -22.99
N LEU A 39 -9.38 0.16 -24.30
CA LEU A 39 -8.33 -0.34 -25.18
C LEU A 39 -7.43 0.83 -25.59
N LEU A 40 -6.15 0.70 -25.24
CA LEU A 40 -5.12 1.69 -25.50
C LEU A 40 -4.12 1.12 -26.50
N PHE A 41 -3.81 1.88 -27.55
CA PHE A 41 -2.65 1.62 -28.42
C PHE A 41 -1.65 2.76 -28.32
N GLY A 42 -0.37 2.45 -28.51
CA GLY A 42 0.64 3.50 -28.56
C GLY A 42 2.08 3.02 -28.55
N ASP A 43 2.97 3.94 -28.20
CA ASP A 43 4.41 3.74 -28.25
C ASP A 43 4.95 3.36 -26.86
N VAL A 44 5.81 2.34 -26.78
CA VAL A 44 6.42 1.92 -25.52
C VAL A 44 7.83 2.49 -25.38
N TYR A 45 8.02 3.26 -24.33
CA TYR A 45 9.31 3.77 -23.89
C TYR A 45 9.85 2.91 -22.76
N THR A 46 11.16 2.67 -22.76
CA THR A 46 11.84 1.84 -21.75
C THR A 46 13.03 2.61 -21.19
N GLY A 47 13.05 2.80 -19.88
CA GLY A 47 14.08 3.52 -19.15
C GLY A 47 14.72 2.66 -18.06
N LYS A 48 15.92 3.01 -17.63
CA LYS A 48 16.57 2.33 -16.50
C LYS A 48 15.88 2.66 -15.16
N SER A 49 15.31 3.85 -15.06
CA SER A 49 14.50 4.34 -13.95
C SER A 49 13.27 5.11 -14.45
N TRP A 50 12.33 5.40 -13.55
CA TRP A 50 11.16 6.24 -13.85
C TRP A 50 11.57 7.64 -14.31
N GLU A 51 12.57 8.23 -13.66
CA GLU A 51 13.05 9.59 -13.89
C GLU A 51 13.84 9.68 -15.21
N SER A 52 14.43 8.56 -15.66
CA SER A 52 15.14 8.46 -16.94
C SER A 52 14.23 8.31 -18.15
N LEU A 53 12.92 8.13 -17.95
CA LEU A 53 11.98 8.08 -19.06
C LEU A 53 11.81 9.52 -19.59
N GLU A 54 12.37 9.76 -20.78
CA GLU A 54 12.13 10.96 -21.59
C GLU A 54 10.69 10.94 -22.12
N LEU A 55 9.78 11.20 -21.20
CA LEU A 55 8.38 11.45 -21.49
C LEU A 55 8.28 12.94 -21.81
N GLU A 56 8.33 13.29 -23.10
CA GLU A 56 7.77 14.57 -23.56
C GLU A 56 6.37 14.74 -22.94
N ASN A 57 5.90 15.98 -22.75
CA ASN A 57 4.54 16.24 -22.27
C ASN A 57 3.56 15.39 -23.08
N ALA A 58 3.11 14.27 -22.49
CA ALA A 58 2.29 13.31 -23.19
C ALA A 58 0.91 13.94 -23.30
N GLU A 59 0.64 14.56 -24.45
CA GLU A 59 -0.67 15.08 -24.78
C GLU A 59 -1.69 13.96 -24.57
N THR A 60 -2.75 14.27 -23.84
CA THR A 60 -3.82 13.34 -23.50
C THR A 60 -4.67 13.01 -24.71
N VAL A 61 -5.01 11.74 -24.91
CA VAL A 61 -5.84 11.28 -26.02
C VAL A 61 -7.23 10.89 -25.50
N GLY A 62 -8.26 11.63 -25.92
CA GLY A 62 -9.66 11.30 -25.61
C GLY A 62 -10.16 10.05 -26.38
N PRO A 63 -11.29 9.43 -25.96
CA PRO A 63 -11.87 8.31 -26.70
C PRO A 63 -12.21 8.71 -28.15
N LEU A 64 -11.74 7.96 -29.14
CA LEU A 64 -11.97 8.25 -30.56
C LEU A 64 -13.43 8.04 -30.99
N ASP A 65 -14.18 7.25 -30.22
CA ASP A 65 -15.49 6.74 -30.64
C ASP A 65 -16.67 7.57 -30.08
N GLY A 66 -16.39 8.69 -29.41
CA GLY A 66 -17.42 9.60 -28.87
C GLY A 66 -18.27 9.02 -27.73
N ALA A 67 -17.95 7.81 -27.24
CA ALA A 67 -18.67 7.09 -26.18
C ALA A 67 -18.43 7.66 -24.75
N GLY A 68 -18.12 8.96 -24.65
CA GLY A 68 -18.07 9.71 -23.39
C GLY A 68 -19.33 10.54 -23.19
N PRO A 69 -19.71 10.88 -21.94
CA PRO A 69 -20.78 11.85 -21.69
C PRO A 69 -20.48 13.18 -22.42
N PRO A 70 -21.52 13.97 -22.81
CA PRO A 70 -21.32 15.24 -23.51
C PRO A 70 -20.42 16.19 -22.70
N GLY A 71 -19.28 16.61 -23.28
CA GLY A 71 -18.22 17.37 -22.59
C GLY A 71 -16.88 16.62 -22.42
N ALA A 72 -16.72 15.43 -22.97
CA ALA A 72 -15.50 14.62 -22.83
C ALA A 72 -14.32 15.12 -23.68
N ALA A 73 -13.31 15.71 -23.03
CA ALA A 73 -11.88 15.39 -23.19
C ALA A 73 -11.08 16.12 -22.08
N PRO A 74 -10.02 15.52 -21.48
CA PRO A 74 -9.18 14.46 -22.06
C PRO A 74 -9.30 13.06 -21.43
N GLY A 75 -8.60 12.09 -22.06
CA GLY A 75 -8.46 10.71 -21.61
C GLY A 75 -7.04 10.41 -21.11
N PRO A 76 -6.65 9.12 -20.98
CA PRO A 76 -5.30 8.76 -20.58
C PRO A 76 -4.27 9.21 -21.61
N GLY A 77 -3.15 9.76 -21.14
CA GLY A 77 -1.98 10.09 -21.97
C GLY A 77 -0.84 9.08 -21.81
N LEU A 78 -0.79 8.38 -20.68
CA LEU A 78 0.31 7.50 -20.33
C LEU A 78 -0.14 6.32 -19.46
N LEU A 79 0.34 5.12 -19.76
CA LEU A 79 0.29 3.96 -18.87
C LEU A 79 1.72 3.58 -18.47
N ALA A 80 2.08 3.82 -17.21
CA ALA A 80 3.38 3.51 -16.64
C ALA A 80 3.40 2.11 -16.00
N LEU A 81 4.52 1.41 -16.14
CA LEU A 81 4.84 0.13 -15.51
C LEU A 81 6.10 0.32 -14.67
N LEU A 82 5.94 0.31 -13.35
CA LEU A 82 7.01 0.56 -12.40
C LEU A 82 7.48 -0.75 -11.75
N PRO A 83 8.74 -1.15 -11.92
CA PRO A 83 9.28 -2.39 -11.37
C PRO A 83 9.64 -2.25 -9.89
N PHE A 84 9.62 -3.36 -9.14
CA PHE A 84 9.91 -3.39 -7.71
C PHE A 84 11.31 -2.87 -7.35
N ARG A 85 12.28 -3.03 -8.27
CA ARG A 85 13.64 -2.50 -8.09
C ARG A 85 13.72 -0.97 -7.95
N ARG A 86 12.64 -0.25 -8.21
CA ARG A 86 12.52 1.19 -7.94
C ARG A 86 12.85 1.54 -6.49
N LEU A 87 12.66 0.62 -5.54
CA LEU A 87 13.10 0.81 -4.16
C LEU A 87 14.59 1.19 -4.06
N ALA A 88 15.47 0.61 -4.88
CA ALA A 88 16.89 0.95 -4.91
C ALA A 88 17.14 2.40 -5.36
N GLU A 89 16.29 2.96 -6.23
CA GLU A 89 16.35 4.36 -6.68
C GLU A 89 16.09 5.34 -5.52
N HIS A 90 15.35 4.89 -4.51
CA HIS A 90 15.10 5.62 -3.27
C HIS A 90 16.06 5.23 -2.13
N GLY A 91 17.16 4.51 -2.43
CA GLY A 91 18.14 4.06 -1.44
C GLY A 91 17.64 2.96 -0.52
N LEU A 92 16.53 2.30 -0.84
CA LEU A 92 15.96 1.22 -0.04
C LEU A 92 16.53 -0.14 -0.46
N PRO A 93 16.77 -1.06 0.50
CA PRO A 93 17.33 -2.38 0.18
C PRO A 93 16.35 -3.25 -0.62
N CYS A 94 16.73 -3.63 -1.84
CA CYS A 94 16.09 -4.69 -2.61
C CYS A 94 17.13 -5.43 -3.48
N HIS A 95 16.72 -6.51 -4.14
CA HIS A 95 17.50 -7.07 -5.26
C HIS A 95 17.23 -6.23 -6.50
N ASP A 96 18.25 -5.56 -7.01
CA ASP A 96 18.19 -4.91 -8.32
C ASP A 96 18.41 -5.98 -9.40
N ASP A 97 17.33 -6.40 -10.06
CA ASP A 97 17.33 -7.37 -11.15
C ASP A 97 17.43 -6.73 -12.55
N GLY A 98 17.63 -5.41 -12.61
CA GLY A 98 17.71 -4.68 -13.87
C GLY A 98 16.39 -4.58 -14.65
N THR A 99 15.25 -4.97 -14.06
CA THR A 99 13.94 -4.85 -14.71
C THR A 99 13.64 -3.37 -14.99
N PRO A 100 13.41 -2.96 -16.25
CA PRO A 100 13.30 -1.55 -16.59
C PRO A 100 11.94 -0.95 -16.21
N ALA A 101 11.91 0.36 -15.97
CA ALA A 101 10.66 1.10 -16.01
C ALA A 101 10.19 1.20 -17.47
N ARG A 102 8.88 1.04 -17.70
CA ARG A 102 8.29 1.17 -19.03
C ARG A 102 7.11 2.13 -18.99
N ALA A 103 6.81 2.76 -20.11
CA ALA A 103 5.59 3.53 -20.25
C ALA A 103 5.04 3.43 -21.67
N LEU A 104 3.74 3.18 -21.78
CA LEU A 104 3.00 3.26 -23.04
C LEU A 104 2.42 4.67 -23.16
N ARG A 105 2.94 5.46 -24.10
CA ARG A 105 2.36 6.75 -24.48
C ARG A 105 1.14 6.46 -25.35
N VAL A 106 -0.03 6.82 -24.84
CA VAL A 106 -1.31 6.52 -25.52
C VAL A 106 -1.40 7.36 -26.79
N ARG A 107 -1.69 6.71 -27.92
CA ARG A 107 -1.94 7.34 -29.23
C ARG A 107 -3.37 7.15 -29.69
N GLU A 108 -3.97 6.03 -29.31
CA GLU A 108 -5.36 5.72 -29.59
C GLU A 108 -6.02 5.20 -28.30
N HIS A 109 -7.23 5.67 -28.03
CA HIS A 109 -8.02 5.26 -26.89
C HIS A 109 -9.44 4.91 -27.35
N HIS A 110 -9.86 3.68 -27.08
CA HIS A 110 -11.19 3.17 -27.36
C HIS A 110 -11.85 2.69 -26.07
N VAL A 111 -13.15 2.88 -25.95
CA VAL A 111 -13.95 2.40 -24.81
C VAL A 111 -15.00 1.45 -25.35
N LEU A 112 -14.86 0.17 -25.04
CA LEU A 112 -15.67 -0.89 -25.59
C LEU A 112 -16.52 -1.53 -24.48
N PRO A 113 -17.76 -1.96 -24.77
CA PRO A 113 -18.55 -2.73 -23.81
C PRO A 113 -17.84 -4.05 -23.49
N ALA A 114 -17.89 -4.49 -22.23
CA ALA A 114 -17.23 -5.73 -21.79
C ALA A 114 -17.73 -6.96 -22.57
N GLU A 115 -18.99 -6.92 -22.98
CA GLU A 115 -19.66 -7.94 -23.78
C GLU A 115 -18.97 -8.19 -25.12
N ALA A 116 -18.35 -7.15 -25.70
CA ALA A 116 -17.60 -7.26 -26.96
C ALA A 116 -16.43 -8.25 -26.85
N PHE A 117 -15.83 -8.38 -25.66
CA PHE A 117 -14.76 -9.35 -25.39
C PHE A 117 -15.29 -10.74 -25.06
N THR A 118 -16.57 -10.88 -24.72
CA THR A 118 -17.18 -12.19 -24.45
C THR A 118 -17.81 -12.82 -25.69
N ASP A 119 -17.79 -12.15 -26.84
CA ASP A 119 -18.37 -12.67 -28.09
C ASP A 119 -17.71 -14.00 -28.51
N PRO A 120 -18.48 -15.11 -28.62
CA PRO A 120 -17.95 -16.41 -28.98
C PRO A 120 -17.37 -16.47 -30.40
N ARG A 121 -17.63 -15.48 -31.26
CA ARG A 121 -17.09 -15.38 -32.62
C ARG A 121 -15.67 -14.81 -32.66
N LEU A 122 -15.22 -14.13 -31.61
CA LEU A 122 -13.83 -13.66 -31.53
C LEU A 122 -12.87 -14.86 -31.52
N PRO A 123 -11.74 -14.80 -32.25
CA PRO A 123 -10.76 -15.87 -32.23
C PRO A 123 -10.36 -16.23 -30.80
N GLY A 124 -10.61 -17.48 -30.42
CA GLY A 124 -10.16 -18.04 -29.15
C GLY A 124 -8.88 -18.82 -29.37
N ALA A 125 -7.92 -18.67 -28.47
CA ALA A 125 -6.99 -19.78 -28.29
C ALA A 125 -7.84 -20.98 -27.83
N GLY A 126 -7.58 -22.16 -28.37
CA GLY A 126 -8.23 -23.38 -27.90
C GLY A 126 -7.90 -23.66 -26.42
N PRO A 127 -8.01 -24.91 -25.94
CA PRO A 127 -7.47 -25.25 -24.63
C PRO A 127 -6.01 -24.79 -24.52
N LEU A 128 -5.69 -24.04 -23.47
CA LEU A 128 -4.34 -23.56 -23.21
C LEU A 128 -3.48 -24.72 -22.71
N GLU A 129 -2.38 -25.00 -23.41
CA GLU A 129 -1.42 -26.02 -22.99
C GLU A 129 -0.35 -25.39 -22.11
N TRP A 130 -0.36 -25.72 -20.82
CA TRP A 130 0.68 -25.32 -19.88
C TRP A 130 1.69 -26.46 -19.72
N ARG A 131 2.95 -26.22 -20.08
CA ARG A 131 4.07 -27.16 -19.87
C ARG A 131 4.87 -26.81 -18.64
N ASP A 132 5.42 -27.82 -17.99
CA ASP A 132 6.35 -27.66 -16.85
C ASP A 132 5.78 -26.77 -15.73
N ALA A 133 4.46 -26.86 -15.53
CA ALA A 133 3.71 -26.02 -14.62
C ALA A 133 3.91 -26.43 -13.16
N GLY A 134 4.44 -25.53 -12.34
CA GLY A 134 4.66 -25.82 -10.92
C GLY A 134 5.21 -24.64 -10.14
N PHE A 135 5.16 -24.75 -8.80
CA PHE A 135 5.89 -23.83 -7.94
C PHE A 135 7.38 -24.14 -7.99
N THR A 136 8.21 -23.11 -8.20
CA THR A 136 9.68 -23.23 -8.12
C THR A 136 10.15 -23.43 -6.68
N THR A 137 9.40 -22.88 -5.72
CA THR A 137 9.57 -23.10 -4.29
C THR A 137 8.45 -23.99 -3.77
N THR A 138 8.79 -25.22 -3.36
CA THR A 138 7.81 -26.17 -2.80
C THR A 138 7.18 -25.63 -1.52
N ASP A 139 6.08 -26.25 -1.07
CA ASP A 139 5.45 -25.85 0.19
C ASP A 139 6.41 -26.00 1.37
N THR A 140 7.11 -27.11 1.49
CA THR A 140 8.12 -27.32 2.54
C THR A 140 9.22 -26.25 2.50
N GLN A 141 9.73 -25.90 1.32
CA GLN A 141 10.73 -24.84 1.21
C GLN A 141 10.18 -23.46 1.59
N TYR A 142 8.91 -23.19 1.27
CA TYR A 142 8.26 -21.94 1.67
C TYR A 142 7.95 -21.92 3.17
N GLU A 143 7.57 -23.05 3.76
CA GLU A 143 7.43 -23.22 5.20
C GLU A 143 8.75 -22.98 5.93
N ASP A 144 9.85 -23.51 5.40
CA ASP A 144 11.21 -23.27 5.92
C ASP A 144 11.59 -21.78 5.84
N LEU A 145 11.26 -21.12 4.73
CA LEU A 145 11.44 -19.68 4.56
C LEU A 145 10.67 -18.87 5.62
N VAL A 146 9.38 -19.21 5.82
CA VAL A 146 8.54 -18.58 6.85
C VAL A 146 9.10 -18.82 8.23
N ARG A 147 9.48 -20.06 8.55
CA ARG A 147 10.07 -20.43 9.84
C ARG A 147 11.38 -19.68 10.10
N GLY A 148 12.23 -19.57 9.07
CA GLY A 148 13.46 -18.79 9.11
C GLY A 148 13.19 -17.33 9.45
N PHE A 149 12.30 -16.67 8.72
CA PHE A 149 11.90 -15.28 8.97
C PHE A 149 11.33 -15.08 10.39
N VAL A 150 10.43 -15.96 10.83
CA VAL A 150 9.82 -15.85 12.17
C VAL A 150 10.89 -15.96 13.26
N ALA A 151 11.83 -16.91 13.12
CA ALA A 151 12.89 -17.13 14.09
C ALA A 151 13.95 -16.01 14.11
N SER A 152 14.26 -15.40 12.97
CA SER A 152 15.34 -14.39 12.87
C SER A 152 14.86 -12.95 13.01
N ASP A 153 13.83 -12.57 12.25
CA ASP A 153 13.47 -11.17 11.98
C ASP A 153 12.17 -10.78 12.69
N ALA A 154 11.14 -11.62 12.63
CA ALA A 154 9.86 -11.32 13.27
C ALA A 154 9.96 -11.33 14.81
N ALA A 155 10.80 -12.21 15.36
CA ALA A 155 11.13 -12.27 16.79
C ALA A 155 11.79 -10.98 17.33
N ARG A 156 12.30 -10.10 16.44
CA ARG A 156 12.98 -8.85 16.81
C ARG A 156 12.07 -7.62 16.86
N GLY A 157 10.75 -7.81 16.72
CA GLY A 157 9.77 -6.84 17.18
C GLY A 157 8.80 -6.33 16.12
N GLY A 158 7.82 -7.17 15.79
CA GLY A 158 6.61 -6.70 15.13
C GLY A 158 6.75 -6.27 13.68
N LEU A 159 7.81 -6.77 13.03
CA LEU A 159 8.01 -6.71 11.60
C LEU A 159 7.06 -7.70 10.91
N ASN A 160 6.28 -7.20 9.96
CA ASN A 160 5.49 -7.99 9.03
C ASN A 160 6.03 -7.80 7.61
N VAL A 161 6.16 -8.87 6.83
CA VAL A 161 6.73 -8.83 5.47
C VAL A 161 5.94 -9.72 4.54
N LEU A 162 5.63 -9.23 3.34
CA LEU A 162 5.11 -10.10 2.29
C LEU A 162 6.26 -10.90 1.69
N LEU A 163 6.35 -12.20 1.99
CA LEU A 163 7.36 -13.08 1.37
C LEU A 163 6.79 -13.71 0.09
N ARG A 164 7.59 -13.72 -0.98
CA ARG A 164 7.21 -14.23 -2.31
C ARG A 164 7.62 -15.68 -2.52
N ARG A 165 6.83 -16.40 -3.31
CA ARG A 165 7.28 -17.52 -4.14
C ARG A 165 6.66 -17.47 -5.54
N ASP A 166 7.26 -18.18 -6.48
CA ASP A 166 6.87 -18.15 -7.88
C ASP A 166 6.26 -19.48 -8.32
N TRP A 167 5.16 -19.40 -9.06
CA TRP A 167 4.68 -20.46 -9.94
C TRP A 167 5.13 -20.15 -11.36
N THR A 168 5.65 -21.14 -12.07
CA THR A 168 6.13 -21.01 -13.45
C THR A 168 5.51 -22.06 -14.34
N ALA A 169 5.37 -21.73 -15.62
CA ALA A 169 5.00 -22.66 -16.67
C ALA A 169 5.49 -22.12 -18.02
N ARG A 170 5.53 -22.98 -19.03
CA ARG A 170 5.73 -22.58 -20.42
C ARG A 170 4.41 -22.66 -21.17
N LEU A 171 4.09 -21.61 -21.91
CA LEU A 171 2.93 -21.49 -22.78
C LEU A 171 3.43 -21.48 -24.23
N PRO A 172 3.45 -22.64 -24.92
CA PRO A 172 3.90 -22.73 -26.30
C PRO A 172 3.11 -21.79 -27.22
N ASP A 173 3.77 -21.29 -28.27
CA ASP A 173 3.17 -20.45 -29.30
C ASP A 173 2.45 -19.20 -28.77
N PHE A 174 2.95 -18.66 -27.66
CA PHE A 174 2.42 -17.45 -27.06
C PHE A 174 2.49 -16.28 -28.06
N ARG A 175 1.34 -15.65 -28.27
CA ARG A 175 1.15 -14.50 -29.15
C ARG A 175 0.14 -13.53 -28.54
N PRO A 176 0.11 -12.25 -28.96
CA PRO A 176 -0.84 -11.26 -28.46
C PRO A 176 -2.30 -11.74 -28.36
N ALA A 177 -2.78 -12.49 -29.37
CA ALA A 177 -4.11 -13.09 -29.35
C ALA A 177 -4.37 -14.01 -28.14
N VAL A 178 -3.35 -14.75 -27.66
CA VAL A 178 -3.45 -15.59 -26.47
C VAL A 178 -3.57 -14.72 -25.21
N ALA A 179 -2.89 -13.56 -25.15
CA ALA A 179 -3.05 -12.62 -24.06
C ALA A 179 -4.49 -12.07 -23.97
N VAL A 180 -5.10 -11.77 -25.12
CA VAL A 180 -6.51 -11.38 -25.17
C VAL A 180 -7.41 -12.52 -24.69
N ASP A 181 -7.13 -13.77 -25.05
CA ASP A 181 -7.90 -14.91 -24.53
C ASP A 181 -7.80 -15.05 -23.00
N LEU A 182 -6.58 -14.93 -22.44
CA LEU A 182 -6.36 -14.93 -20.99
C LEU A 182 -7.17 -13.81 -20.30
N PHE A 183 -7.22 -12.61 -20.90
CA PHE A 183 -8.05 -11.50 -20.42
C PHE A 183 -9.53 -11.82 -20.39
N ARG A 184 -10.06 -12.40 -21.47
CA ARG A 184 -11.48 -12.79 -21.58
C ARG A 184 -11.87 -13.77 -20.47
N ARG A 185 -10.99 -14.72 -20.18
CA ARG A 185 -11.18 -15.70 -19.10
C ARG A 185 -11.19 -15.03 -17.73
N LEU A 186 -10.25 -14.10 -17.46
CA LEU A 186 -10.26 -13.30 -16.24
C LEU A 186 -11.51 -12.43 -16.11
N LEU A 187 -11.92 -11.73 -17.17
CA LEU A 187 -13.14 -10.91 -17.17
C LEU A 187 -14.38 -11.71 -16.80
N THR A 188 -14.43 -12.98 -17.17
CA THR A 188 -15.59 -13.85 -16.90
C THR A 188 -15.51 -14.48 -15.51
N ALA A 189 -14.34 -14.99 -15.14
CA ALA A 189 -14.18 -15.79 -13.94
C ALA A 189 -14.01 -14.93 -12.68
N GLU A 190 -13.37 -13.77 -12.79
CA GLU A 190 -13.09 -12.87 -11.67
C GLU A 190 -14.13 -11.75 -11.55
N SER A 191 -14.43 -11.37 -10.31
CA SER A 191 -15.30 -10.23 -10.01
C SER A 191 -14.78 -9.49 -8.78
N GLY A 192 -14.99 -8.16 -8.74
CA GLY A 192 -14.54 -7.31 -7.63
C GLY A 192 -13.06 -6.91 -7.68
N ALA A 193 -12.32 -7.31 -8.73
CA ALA A 193 -10.98 -6.79 -9.00
C ALA A 193 -11.03 -5.25 -9.14
N TYR A 194 -9.96 -4.59 -8.70
CA TYR A 194 -9.80 -3.15 -8.93
C TYR A 194 -9.58 -2.91 -10.42
N TRP A 195 -8.57 -3.59 -10.99
CA TRP A 195 -8.31 -3.66 -12.41
C TRP A 195 -8.24 -5.11 -12.86
N THR A 196 -8.95 -5.43 -13.95
CA THR A 196 -8.63 -6.59 -14.79
C THR A 196 -7.95 -6.07 -16.04
N PHE A 197 -6.79 -6.62 -16.41
CA PHE A 197 -5.96 -6.00 -17.43
C PHE A 197 -5.10 -6.95 -18.26
N VAL A 198 -4.73 -6.48 -19.45
CA VAL A 198 -3.56 -6.92 -20.22
C VAL A 198 -2.72 -5.70 -20.54
N VAL A 199 -1.40 -5.83 -20.43
CA VAL A 199 -0.45 -4.86 -20.98
C VAL A 199 0.56 -5.63 -21.82
N HIS A 200 0.55 -5.40 -23.13
CA HIS A 200 1.49 -5.98 -24.08
C HIS A 200 2.42 -4.89 -24.62
N THR A 201 3.73 -5.11 -24.45
CA THR A 201 4.74 -4.07 -24.73
C THR A 201 5.35 -4.11 -26.14
N GLY A 202 4.86 -4.99 -27.02
CA GLY A 202 5.25 -5.05 -28.43
C GLY A 202 6.58 -5.75 -28.73
N ALA A 203 7.00 -5.71 -29.99
CA ALA A 203 8.01 -6.62 -30.56
C ALA A 203 9.46 -6.41 -30.12
N ALA A 204 9.86 -5.18 -29.74
CA ALA A 204 11.28 -4.88 -29.47
C ALA A 204 11.81 -5.55 -28.18
N ARG A 205 10.98 -5.64 -27.14
CA ARG A 205 11.25 -6.37 -25.88
C ARG A 205 9.95 -6.94 -25.32
N PRO A 206 9.38 -7.98 -25.96
CA PRO A 206 8.02 -8.41 -25.69
C PRO A 206 7.89 -8.93 -24.27
N LEU A 207 6.99 -8.27 -23.56
CA LEU A 207 6.54 -8.63 -22.23
C LEU A 207 5.03 -8.40 -22.20
N THR A 208 4.32 -9.40 -21.69
CA THR A 208 2.89 -9.31 -21.47
C THR A 208 2.60 -9.51 -19.99
N LEU A 209 1.86 -8.57 -19.40
CA LEU A 209 1.28 -8.73 -18.06
C LEU A 209 -0.22 -8.98 -18.22
N VAL A 210 -0.74 -10.03 -17.60
CA VAL A 210 -2.18 -10.34 -17.59
C VAL A 210 -2.61 -10.57 -16.15
N GLY A 211 -3.56 -9.79 -15.64
CA GLY A 211 -3.88 -9.83 -14.21
C GLY A 211 -5.26 -9.32 -13.85
N ALA A 212 -5.69 -9.71 -12.65
CA ALA A 212 -6.91 -9.22 -12.00
C ALA A 212 -6.54 -8.83 -10.57
N THR A 213 -6.04 -7.60 -10.40
CA THR A 213 -5.53 -7.13 -9.11
C THR A 213 -6.67 -6.59 -8.24
N PRO A 214 -6.79 -7.02 -6.97
CA PRO A 214 -7.78 -6.46 -6.05
C PRO A 214 -7.39 -5.08 -5.51
N GLN A 215 -6.11 -4.70 -5.63
CA GLN A 215 -5.54 -3.61 -4.85
C GLN A 215 -5.15 -2.43 -5.75
N GLY A 216 -5.86 -1.31 -5.56
CA GLY A 216 -5.39 0.00 -6.00
C GLY A 216 -4.17 0.44 -5.21
N HIS A 217 -3.34 1.29 -5.79
CA HIS A 217 -2.15 1.85 -5.16
C HIS A 217 -2.43 3.27 -4.68
N VAL A 218 -2.28 4.29 -5.54
CA VAL A 218 -2.64 5.68 -5.25
C VAL A 218 -3.42 6.30 -6.42
N GLY A 219 -4.45 7.07 -6.11
CA GLY A 219 -5.23 7.82 -7.10
C GLY A 219 -5.14 9.32 -6.89
N VAL A 220 -5.23 10.09 -7.97
CA VAL A 220 -5.42 11.55 -7.96
C VAL A 220 -6.59 11.89 -8.88
N GLY A 221 -7.53 12.69 -8.40
CA GLY A 221 -8.66 13.17 -9.19
C GLY A 221 -9.46 14.22 -8.43
N GLY A 222 -9.99 15.22 -9.15
CA GLY A 222 -10.76 16.32 -8.54
C GLY A 222 -10.00 17.08 -7.45
N GLY A 223 -8.67 17.22 -7.60
CA GLY A 223 -7.80 17.88 -6.62
C GLY A 223 -7.57 17.08 -5.33
N ARG A 224 -7.91 15.79 -5.30
CA ARG A 224 -7.74 14.91 -4.13
C ARG A 224 -6.83 13.74 -4.44
N VAL A 225 -6.06 13.33 -3.44
CA VAL A 225 -5.33 12.06 -3.42
C VAL A 225 -6.13 11.02 -2.64
N VAL A 226 -6.16 9.77 -3.10
CA VAL A 226 -6.92 8.69 -2.48
C VAL A 226 -6.13 7.38 -2.45
N MET A 227 -6.24 6.64 -1.35
CA MET A 227 -5.69 5.30 -1.16
C MET A 227 -6.76 4.38 -0.54
N HIS A 228 -6.63 3.09 -0.77
CA HIS A 228 -7.66 2.08 -0.51
C HIS A 228 -7.08 0.89 0.27
N PRO A 229 -6.55 1.11 1.49
CA PRO A 229 -5.91 0.06 2.28
C PRO A 229 -6.85 -1.12 2.45
N LEU A 230 -6.37 -2.28 2.01
CA LEU A 230 -7.15 -3.51 1.95
C LEU A 230 -6.40 -4.60 2.69
N CYS A 231 -7.05 -5.20 3.68
CA CYS A 231 -6.47 -6.24 4.50
C CYS A 231 -7.52 -7.23 4.99
N GLY A 232 -7.06 -8.40 5.40
CA GLY A 232 -7.87 -9.49 5.91
C GLY A 232 -8.70 -10.22 4.87
N THR A 233 -8.87 -11.53 5.02
CA THR A 233 -9.46 -12.39 3.99
C THR A 233 -10.48 -13.37 4.57
N TYR A 234 -11.76 -13.11 4.32
CA TYR A 234 -12.83 -14.07 4.59
C TYR A 234 -13.07 -14.96 3.38
N ARG A 235 -12.90 -16.27 3.54
CA ARG A 235 -13.21 -17.25 2.49
C ARG A 235 -14.71 -17.51 2.43
N ARG A 236 -15.34 -17.21 1.30
CA ARG A 236 -16.79 -17.40 1.16
C ARG A 236 -17.12 -18.89 1.00
N PRO A 237 -18.05 -19.44 1.81
CA PRO A 237 -18.64 -20.75 1.54
C PRO A 237 -19.40 -20.75 0.21
N PRO A 238 -19.54 -21.90 -0.46
CA PRO A 238 -20.37 -22.03 -1.66
C PRO A 238 -21.83 -21.59 -1.44
N ALA A 239 -22.37 -21.82 -0.23
CA ALA A 239 -23.72 -21.42 0.16
C ALA A 239 -23.89 -19.89 0.35
N GLY A 240 -22.79 -19.13 0.33
CA GLY A 240 -22.75 -17.71 0.68
C GLY A 240 -22.24 -17.46 2.10
N PRO A 241 -21.90 -16.20 2.43
CA PRO A 241 -21.45 -15.83 3.78
C PRO A 241 -22.60 -15.89 4.79
N ASP A 242 -22.36 -16.52 5.94
CA ASP A 242 -23.25 -16.45 7.11
C ASP A 242 -22.92 -15.22 7.97
N ALA A 243 -23.93 -14.62 8.61
CA ALA A 243 -23.73 -13.43 9.44
C ALA A 243 -22.88 -13.73 10.69
N GLY A 244 -23.07 -14.89 11.31
CA GLY A 244 -22.27 -15.33 12.46
C GLY A 244 -20.80 -15.51 12.09
N ASP A 245 -20.54 -16.17 10.96
CA ASP A 245 -19.17 -16.33 10.43
C ASP A 245 -18.50 -14.99 10.12
N LEU A 246 -19.24 -14.03 9.53
CA LEU A 246 -18.73 -12.69 9.28
C LEU A 246 -18.46 -11.92 10.56
N LEU A 247 -19.32 -12.06 11.58
CA LEU A 247 -19.09 -11.46 12.90
C LEU A 247 -17.86 -12.06 13.57
N ALA A 248 -17.63 -13.37 13.45
CA ALA A 248 -16.44 -14.03 13.96
C ALA A 248 -15.17 -13.56 13.23
N PHE A 249 -15.23 -13.48 11.89
CA PHE A 249 -14.14 -12.92 11.07
C PHE A 249 -13.83 -11.48 11.45
N LEU A 250 -14.87 -10.65 11.61
CA LEU A 250 -14.69 -9.28 12.06
C LEU A 250 -14.04 -9.32 13.44
N ALA A 251 -14.59 -10.03 14.44
CA ALA A 251 -14.06 -10.11 15.79
C ALA A 251 -12.64 -10.74 15.90
N ASP A 252 -12.09 -11.32 14.84
CA ASP A 252 -10.73 -11.84 14.83
C ASP A 252 -9.71 -10.72 15.11
N ARG A 253 -8.90 -10.96 16.14
CA ARG A 253 -7.90 -10.00 16.62
C ARG A 253 -6.75 -9.83 15.63
N LYS A 254 -6.31 -10.92 14.99
CA LYS A 254 -5.24 -10.88 13.97
C LYS A 254 -5.68 -10.01 12.80
N GLU A 255 -6.88 -10.26 12.28
CA GLU A 255 -7.42 -9.50 11.13
C GLU A 255 -7.56 -8.00 11.45
N SER A 256 -7.97 -7.68 12.68
CA SER A 256 -8.09 -6.29 13.14
C SER A 256 -6.72 -5.60 13.31
N GLU A 257 -5.73 -6.30 13.87
CA GLU A 257 -4.34 -5.83 14.03
C GLU A 257 -3.68 -5.57 12.67
N GLU A 258 -3.86 -6.48 11.71
CA GLU A 258 -3.31 -6.36 10.36
C GLU A 258 -3.95 -5.20 9.58
N LEU A 259 -5.27 -5.04 9.68
CA LEU A 259 -5.97 -3.92 9.05
C LEU A 259 -5.49 -2.59 9.59
N ALA A 260 -5.42 -2.44 10.92
CA ALA A 260 -4.97 -1.20 11.54
C ALA A 260 -3.53 -0.84 11.15
N THR A 261 -2.63 -1.81 11.18
CA THR A 261 -1.22 -1.63 10.76
C THR A 261 -1.14 -1.20 9.29
N THR A 262 -1.98 -1.78 8.43
CA THR A 262 -2.06 -1.44 7.01
C THR A 262 -2.57 -0.02 6.80
N VAL A 263 -3.67 0.35 7.48
CA VAL A 263 -4.27 1.69 7.41
C VAL A 263 -3.28 2.74 7.89
N ASP A 264 -2.60 2.51 9.01
CA ASP A 264 -1.59 3.43 9.53
C ASP A 264 -0.42 3.65 8.56
N ALA A 265 0.06 2.59 7.91
CA ALA A 265 1.14 2.69 6.95
C ALA A 265 0.72 3.45 5.68
N GLU A 266 -0.48 3.19 5.15
CA GLU A 266 -0.99 3.92 3.99
C GLU A 266 -1.41 5.36 4.34
N LEU A 267 -1.88 5.60 5.57
CA LEU A 267 -2.17 6.94 6.09
C LEU A 267 -0.91 7.80 6.15
N ALA A 268 0.19 7.24 6.64
CA ALA A 268 1.49 7.88 6.66
C ALA A 268 1.95 8.30 5.25
N VAL A 269 1.82 7.40 4.26
CA VAL A 269 2.12 7.70 2.86
C VAL A 269 1.23 8.82 2.34
N LEU A 270 -0.10 8.72 2.55
CA LEU A 270 -1.04 9.72 2.06
C LEU A 270 -0.83 11.10 2.71
N CYS A 271 -0.50 11.16 4.00
CA CYS A 271 -0.16 12.42 4.67
C CYS A 271 1.07 13.08 4.04
N GLY A 272 2.03 12.29 3.56
CA GLY A 272 3.17 12.76 2.80
C GLY A 272 2.82 13.26 1.39
N LEU A 273 1.61 12.96 0.88
CA LEU A 273 1.12 13.35 -0.45
C LEU A 273 -0.02 14.39 -0.38
N SER A 274 -0.43 14.78 0.82
CA SER A 274 -1.64 15.58 1.06
C SER A 274 -1.35 16.81 1.92
N GLY A 275 -2.09 17.89 1.66
CA GLY A 275 -2.25 18.98 2.62
C GLY A 275 -3.18 18.61 3.78
N PRO A 276 -3.45 19.54 4.72
CA PRO A 276 -4.43 19.34 5.80
C PRO A 276 -5.79 18.89 5.27
N GLY A 277 -6.56 18.16 6.08
CA GLY A 277 -7.89 17.66 5.69
C GLY A 277 -7.88 16.22 5.16
N VAL A 278 -6.87 15.44 5.52
CA VAL A 278 -6.87 13.98 5.35
C VAL A 278 -8.01 13.36 6.17
N ARG A 279 -8.70 12.39 5.57
CA ARG A 279 -9.82 11.66 6.16
C ARG A 279 -9.69 10.16 5.94
N VAL A 280 -10.09 9.38 6.94
CA VAL A 280 -10.20 7.92 6.91
C VAL A 280 -11.68 7.53 7.05
N GLU A 281 -12.15 6.70 6.13
CA GLU A 281 -13.51 6.15 6.12
C GLU A 281 -13.47 4.63 6.13
N GLY A 282 -14.48 4.00 6.74
CA GLY A 282 -14.57 2.55 6.90
C GLY A 282 -14.27 2.09 8.34
N PRO A 283 -14.12 0.78 8.58
CA PRO A 283 -13.91 -0.26 7.58
C PRO A 283 -15.19 -0.66 6.83
N PHE A 284 -15.00 -1.09 5.58
CA PHE A 284 -16.02 -1.63 4.69
C PHE A 284 -15.69 -3.08 4.33
N LEU A 285 -16.71 -3.88 3.97
CA LEU A 285 -16.52 -5.21 3.38
C LEU A 285 -16.55 -5.12 1.85
N ARG A 286 -15.41 -5.38 1.21
CA ARG A 286 -15.27 -5.45 -0.24
C ARG A 286 -15.47 -6.87 -0.73
N ARG A 287 -16.41 -7.05 -1.66
CA ARG A 287 -16.72 -8.35 -2.26
C ARG A 287 -15.81 -8.67 -3.44
N MET A 288 -15.25 -9.89 -3.44
CA MET A 288 -14.62 -10.54 -4.59
C MET A 288 -15.36 -11.85 -4.95
N ALA A 289 -14.97 -12.49 -6.06
CA ALA A 289 -15.58 -13.73 -6.55
C ALA A 289 -15.72 -14.81 -5.45
N HIS A 290 -14.61 -15.11 -4.77
CA HIS A 290 -14.53 -16.19 -3.78
C HIS A 290 -14.26 -15.72 -2.35
N LEU A 291 -14.04 -14.43 -2.13
CA LEU A 291 -13.54 -13.87 -0.87
C LEU A 291 -14.25 -12.55 -0.53
N LEU A 292 -14.20 -12.15 0.74
CA LEU A 292 -14.43 -10.77 1.17
C LEU A 292 -13.15 -10.22 1.81
N HIS A 293 -12.90 -8.93 1.63
CA HIS A 293 -11.82 -8.22 2.30
C HIS A 293 -12.37 -7.06 3.14
N THR A 294 -11.71 -6.77 4.26
CA THR A 294 -11.89 -5.49 4.95
C THR A 294 -11.08 -4.40 4.27
N GLN A 295 -11.66 -3.22 4.11
CA GLN A 295 -11.03 -2.11 3.41
C GLN A 295 -11.40 -0.78 4.07
N CYS A 296 -10.46 0.16 4.13
CA CYS A 296 -10.75 1.56 4.41
C CYS A 296 -10.50 2.41 3.16
N ARG A 297 -11.00 3.65 3.17
CA ARG A 297 -10.67 4.69 2.19
C ARG A 297 -9.96 5.81 2.91
N ILE A 298 -8.77 6.19 2.44
CA ILE A 298 -8.03 7.34 2.95
C ILE A 298 -7.99 8.39 1.84
N SER A 299 -8.37 9.64 2.12
CA SER A 299 -8.32 10.71 1.12
C SER A 299 -7.97 12.06 1.70
N GLY A 300 -7.37 12.94 0.91
CA GLY A 300 -7.05 14.31 1.30
C GLY A 300 -6.82 15.22 0.10
N PRO A 301 -6.68 16.54 0.29
CA PRO A 301 -6.30 17.45 -0.79
C PRO A 301 -4.93 17.09 -1.37
N ALA A 302 -4.83 16.89 -2.67
CA ALA A 302 -3.57 16.54 -3.31
C ALA A 302 -2.55 17.67 -3.15
N ALA A 303 -1.35 17.35 -2.66
CA ALA A 303 -0.26 18.32 -2.54
C ALA A 303 0.57 18.47 -3.82
N ALA A 304 0.38 17.56 -4.79
CA ALA A 304 1.14 17.50 -6.02
C ALA A 304 0.33 16.89 -7.18
N GLY A 305 0.80 17.10 -8.42
CA GLY A 305 0.23 16.52 -9.63
C GLY A 305 0.40 15.00 -9.72
N ALA A 306 -0.15 14.39 -10.77
CA ALA A 306 -0.20 12.93 -10.94
C ALA A 306 1.21 12.30 -10.99
N ARG A 307 2.11 12.86 -11.79
CA ARG A 307 3.49 12.34 -11.99
C ARG A 307 4.31 12.42 -10.71
N GLU A 308 4.24 13.54 -10.00
CA GLU A 308 4.97 13.74 -8.76
C GLU A 308 4.40 12.86 -7.63
N THR A 309 3.08 12.75 -7.55
CA THR A 309 2.40 11.83 -6.60
C THR A 309 2.86 10.40 -6.80
N LEU A 310 2.86 9.90 -8.05
CA LEU A 310 3.35 8.55 -8.37
C LEU A 310 4.85 8.40 -8.08
N SER A 311 5.63 9.48 -8.19
CA SER A 311 7.06 9.43 -7.89
C SER A 311 7.37 9.37 -6.40
N ARG A 312 6.50 9.95 -5.57
CA ARG A 312 6.62 9.98 -4.10
C ARG A 312 5.96 8.77 -3.44
N ALA A 313 4.94 8.19 -4.06
CA ALA A 313 4.25 7.01 -3.59
C ALA A 313 5.06 5.74 -3.88
N LEU A 314 5.84 5.30 -2.89
CA LEU A 314 6.47 3.98 -2.91
C LEU A 314 5.41 2.86 -2.88
N PHE A 315 5.83 1.62 -3.12
CA PHE A 315 4.94 0.46 -3.20
C PHE A 315 4.14 0.27 -1.91
N ALA A 316 2.90 -0.22 -2.04
CA ALA A 316 2.00 -0.41 -0.90
C ALA A 316 2.64 -1.27 0.20
N SER A 317 2.38 -0.94 1.47
CA SER A 317 2.88 -1.71 2.61
C SER A 317 2.40 -3.16 2.58
N THR A 318 1.21 -3.43 2.02
CA THR A 318 0.68 -4.79 1.84
C THR A 318 1.51 -5.65 0.89
N VAL A 319 2.29 -5.04 -0.02
CA VAL A 319 3.16 -5.76 -0.96
C VAL A 319 4.62 -5.79 -0.52
N VAL A 320 4.97 -5.07 0.53
CA VAL A 320 6.33 -4.97 1.09
C VAL A 320 6.32 -5.49 2.53
N GLY A 321 5.76 -4.71 3.44
CA GLY A 321 5.69 -4.97 4.87
C GLY A 321 5.76 -3.68 5.68
N SER A 322 5.83 -3.82 7.01
CA SER A 322 5.96 -2.71 7.96
C SER A 322 6.75 -3.15 9.20
N PRO A 323 7.65 -2.33 9.76
CA PRO A 323 8.11 -1.02 9.27
C PRO A 323 8.80 -1.10 7.89
N TYR A 324 8.60 -0.09 7.04
CA TYR A 324 8.83 -0.23 5.60
C TYR A 324 10.29 -0.55 5.23
N ALA A 325 11.23 0.21 5.78
CA ALA A 325 12.65 0.01 5.51
C ALA A 325 13.19 -1.33 6.06
N ASP A 326 12.67 -1.79 7.19
CA ASP A 326 13.01 -3.10 7.76
C ASP A 326 12.42 -4.25 6.94
N ALA A 327 11.21 -4.08 6.41
CA ALA A 327 10.60 -5.04 5.49
C ALA A 327 11.41 -5.16 4.19
N CYS A 328 11.87 -4.05 3.62
CA CYS A 328 12.78 -4.05 2.46
C CYS A 328 14.06 -4.85 2.75
N ARG A 329 14.69 -4.61 3.91
CA ARG A 329 15.87 -5.35 4.37
C ARG A 329 15.61 -6.86 4.51
N ALA A 330 14.46 -7.24 5.06
CA ALA A 330 14.07 -8.63 5.22
C ALA A 330 13.81 -9.31 3.87
N ILE A 331 13.10 -8.65 2.95
CA ILE A 331 12.90 -9.15 1.58
C ILE A 331 14.25 -9.44 0.93
N ARG A 332 15.20 -8.50 1.00
CA ARG A 332 16.55 -8.67 0.43
C ARG A 332 17.37 -9.80 1.09
N ARG A 333 17.07 -10.16 2.35
CA ARG A 333 17.75 -11.26 3.05
C ARG A 333 17.15 -12.62 2.69
N HIS A 334 15.82 -12.68 2.59
CA HIS A 334 15.07 -13.92 2.53
C HIS A 334 14.70 -14.33 1.10
N GLU A 335 14.57 -13.39 0.17
CA GLU A 335 14.41 -13.70 -1.25
C GLU A 335 15.77 -13.84 -1.93
N THR A 336 15.87 -14.74 -2.91
CA THR A 336 17.15 -15.00 -3.62
C THR A 336 17.24 -14.26 -4.95
N THR A 337 16.14 -13.70 -5.44
CA THR A 337 16.03 -13.05 -6.75
C THR A 337 15.27 -11.73 -6.65
N GLY A 338 15.36 -10.88 -7.66
CA GLY A 338 14.49 -9.70 -7.78
C GLY A 338 13.05 -10.05 -8.15
N ARG A 339 12.15 -9.11 -7.90
CA ARG A 339 10.69 -9.26 -8.05
C ARG A 339 10.18 -8.92 -9.45
N GLY A 340 11.01 -8.37 -10.33
CA GLY A 340 10.55 -7.79 -11.58
C GLY A 340 9.45 -6.76 -11.33
N TYR A 341 8.28 -6.97 -11.93
CA TYR A 341 7.10 -6.13 -11.69
C TYR A 341 6.25 -6.57 -10.50
N TYR A 342 6.48 -7.73 -9.88
CA TYR A 342 5.65 -8.16 -8.74
C TYR A 342 5.79 -7.21 -7.54
N GLY A 343 4.66 -6.75 -7.00
CA GLY A 343 4.64 -5.69 -5.98
C GLY A 343 4.99 -4.29 -6.52
N GLY A 344 5.24 -4.17 -7.83
CA GLY A 344 5.36 -2.92 -8.56
C GLY A 344 4.00 -2.26 -8.81
N VAL A 345 3.95 -1.32 -9.75
CA VAL A 345 2.74 -0.52 -10.03
C VAL A 345 2.44 -0.43 -11.52
N LEU A 346 1.17 -0.55 -11.88
CA LEU A 346 0.61 -0.02 -13.12
C LEU A 346 -0.07 1.30 -12.82
N ALA A 347 0.21 2.36 -13.59
CA ALA A 347 -0.36 3.68 -13.35
C ALA A 347 -0.83 4.33 -14.65
N LEU A 348 -2.11 4.62 -14.74
CA LEU A 348 -2.74 5.36 -15.81
C LEU A 348 -2.79 6.84 -15.44
N ILE A 349 -2.06 7.66 -16.20
CA ILE A 349 -2.00 9.11 -16.02
C ILE A 349 -2.74 9.77 -17.20
N GLY A 350 -3.62 10.68 -16.87
CA GLY A 350 -4.44 11.42 -17.83
C GLY A 350 -4.83 12.78 -17.31
N ARG A 351 -5.92 13.31 -17.86
CA ARG A 351 -6.57 14.53 -17.38
C ARG A 351 -8.07 14.35 -17.43
N ASP A 352 -8.80 15.01 -16.54
CA ASP A 352 -10.26 15.06 -16.55
C ASP A 352 -10.79 16.09 -17.57
N ALA A 353 -12.10 16.14 -17.79
CA ALA A 353 -12.72 17.06 -18.75
C ALA A 353 -12.40 18.57 -18.53
N ALA A 354 -11.99 18.95 -17.32
CA ALA A 354 -11.58 20.31 -16.98
C ALA A 354 -10.07 20.55 -17.19
N GLY A 355 -9.33 19.53 -17.65
CA GLY A 355 -7.89 19.54 -17.87
C GLY A 355 -7.05 19.27 -16.62
N ALA A 356 -7.67 18.97 -15.47
CA ALA A 356 -6.96 18.66 -14.24
C ALA A 356 -6.32 17.26 -14.33
N GLU A 357 -5.14 17.08 -13.76
CA GLU A 357 -4.42 15.81 -13.85
C GLU A 357 -5.14 14.70 -13.07
N GLU A 358 -5.19 13.52 -13.69
CA GLU A 358 -5.73 12.30 -13.09
C GLU A 358 -4.66 11.21 -13.00
N LEU A 359 -4.70 10.46 -11.91
CA LEU A 359 -3.93 9.24 -11.69
C LEU A 359 -4.87 8.15 -11.21
N ASP A 360 -4.86 7.01 -11.87
CA ASP A 360 -5.40 5.75 -11.35
C ASP A 360 -4.28 4.71 -11.41
N SER A 361 -3.97 4.06 -10.29
CA SER A 361 -2.88 3.10 -10.25
C SER A 361 -3.22 1.88 -9.41
N ALA A 362 -2.61 0.74 -9.76
CA ALA A 362 -2.85 -0.55 -9.15
C ALA A 362 -1.56 -1.30 -8.86
N ALA A 363 -1.53 -2.03 -7.74
CA ALA A 363 -0.41 -2.88 -7.38
C ALA A 363 -0.36 -4.11 -8.30
N VAL A 364 0.83 -4.48 -8.75
CA VAL A 364 1.06 -5.65 -9.61
C VAL A 364 1.15 -6.91 -8.75
N ILE A 365 -0.03 -7.43 -8.41
CA ILE A 365 -0.25 -8.72 -7.74
C ILE A 365 -1.32 -9.49 -8.51
N ARG A 366 -1.43 -10.80 -8.29
CA ARG A 366 -2.38 -11.66 -9.04
C ARG A 366 -2.24 -11.49 -10.56
N THR A 367 -0.99 -11.39 -11.01
CA THR A 367 -0.62 -11.04 -12.39
C THR A 367 0.33 -12.10 -12.93
N LEU A 368 -0.02 -12.68 -14.07
CA LEU A 368 0.84 -13.53 -14.87
C LEU A 368 1.72 -12.64 -15.75
N VAL A 369 3.04 -12.85 -15.67
CA VAL A 369 4.01 -12.20 -16.55
C VAL A 369 4.49 -13.24 -17.56
N VAL A 370 4.32 -12.96 -18.85
CA VAL A 370 4.73 -13.84 -19.95
C VAL A 370 5.75 -13.13 -20.83
N ASP A 371 6.89 -13.75 -21.07
CA ASP A 371 7.91 -13.22 -21.96
C ASP A 371 7.72 -13.66 -23.42
N HIS A 372 8.59 -13.17 -24.30
CA HIS A 372 8.59 -13.48 -25.73
C HIS A 372 8.78 -14.97 -26.08
N ARG A 373 9.25 -15.81 -25.16
CA ARG A 373 9.44 -17.25 -25.36
C ARG A 373 8.26 -18.07 -24.86
N GLY A 374 7.25 -17.40 -24.28
CA GLY A 374 6.13 -18.04 -23.62
C GLY A 374 6.46 -18.52 -22.20
N GLU A 375 7.58 -18.09 -21.61
CA GLU A 375 7.86 -18.38 -20.20
C GLU A 375 6.94 -17.53 -19.34
N ALA A 376 6.08 -18.19 -18.58
CA ALA A 376 5.05 -17.57 -17.77
C ALA A 376 5.40 -17.70 -16.29
N ARG A 377 5.31 -16.58 -15.56
CA ARG A 377 5.53 -16.52 -14.11
C ARG A 377 4.34 -15.86 -13.42
N LEU A 378 3.80 -16.53 -12.42
CA LEU A 378 2.83 -15.99 -11.47
C LEU A 378 3.47 -15.95 -10.09
N SER A 379 3.84 -14.75 -9.65
CA SER A 379 4.35 -14.52 -8.30
C SER A 379 3.20 -14.33 -7.31
N VAL A 380 3.30 -14.99 -6.15
CA VAL A 380 2.36 -14.87 -5.03
C VAL A 380 3.10 -14.80 -3.71
N GLY A 381 2.45 -14.27 -2.68
CA GLY A 381 3.04 -14.16 -1.36
C GLY A 381 2.00 -14.09 -0.26
N ALA A 382 2.49 -14.27 0.97
CA ALA A 382 1.71 -14.15 2.19
C ALA A 382 2.42 -13.20 3.16
N THR A 383 1.64 -12.44 3.93
CA THR A 383 2.18 -11.50 4.90
C THR A 383 2.57 -12.27 6.14
N VAL A 384 3.87 -12.35 6.39
CA VAL A 384 4.44 -13.13 7.49
C VAL A 384 4.80 -12.19 8.62
N GLY A 385 4.34 -12.51 9.83
CA GLY A 385 4.64 -11.80 11.06
C GLY A 385 5.07 -12.75 12.18
N GLY A 386 5.28 -12.21 13.39
CA GLY A 386 5.80 -12.99 14.52
C GLY A 386 4.90 -14.12 15.03
N ARG A 387 3.64 -14.17 14.60
CA ARG A 387 2.63 -15.19 14.97
C ARG A 387 2.17 -16.03 13.79
N SER A 388 2.79 -15.91 12.62
CA SER A 388 2.42 -16.67 11.43
C SER A 388 2.74 -18.17 11.59
N SER A 389 1.85 -19.03 11.07
CA SER A 389 2.10 -20.47 10.93
C SER A 389 2.66 -20.76 9.54
N PRO A 390 3.86 -21.38 9.42
CA PRO A 390 4.46 -21.71 8.13
C PRO A 390 3.49 -22.42 7.16
N GLU A 391 2.76 -23.41 7.66
CA GLU A 391 1.85 -24.25 6.90
C GLU A 391 0.63 -23.44 6.41
N ALA A 392 0.09 -22.58 7.28
CA ALA A 392 -1.00 -21.69 6.94
C ALA A 392 -0.60 -20.69 5.84
N GLU A 393 0.60 -20.08 5.94
CA GLU A 393 1.09 -19.12 4.94
C GLU A 393 1.38 -19.81 3.58
N ALA A 394 1.90 -21.03 3.59
CA ALA A 394 2.07 -21.84 2.39
C ALA A 394 0.72 -22.18 1.73
N ALA A 395 -0.27 -22.58 2.52
CA ALA A 395 -1.63 -22.84 2.04
C ALA A 395 -2.31 -21.58 1.49
N GLU A 396 -2.06 -20.42 2.08
CA GLU A 396 -2.54 -19.13 1.61
C GLU A 396 -1.99 -18.79 0.22
N THR A 397 -0.67 -18.87 0.04
CA THR A 397 -0.04 -18.60 -1.28
C THR A 397 -0.56 -19.54 -2.37
N ARG A 398 -0.77 -20.83 -2.06
CA ARG A 398 -1.43 -21.79 -2.97
C ARG A 398 -2.84 -21.35 -3.34
N THR A 399 -3.62 -20.92 -2.35
CA THR A 399 -4.98 -20.45 -2.56
C THR A 399 -4.98 -19.22 -3.47
N LYS A 400 -4.11 -18.24 -3.22
CA LYS A 400 -3.97 -17.02 -4.02
C LYS A 400 -3.58 -17.32 -5.47
N ALA A 401 -2.67 -18.26 -5.69
CA ALA A 401 -2.27 -18.69 -7.03
C ALA A 401 -3.39 -19.46 -7.73
N ARG A 402 -4.01 -20.42 -7.05
CA ARG A 402 -5.10 -21.25 -7.59
C ARG A 402 -6.25 -20.40 -8.10
N THR A 403 -6.65 -19.35 -7.38
CA THR A 403 -7.70 -18.43 -7.86
C THR A 403 -7.40 -17.90 -9.26
N VAL A 404 -6.20 -17.36 -9.47
CA VAL A 404 -5.79 -16.82 -10.78
C VAL A 404 -5.68 -17.93 -11.82
N LEU A 405 -5.02 -19.05 -11.48
CA LEU A 405 -4.81 -20.15 -12.43
C LEU A 405 -6.12 -20.82 -12.85
N THR A 406 -7.07 -21.00 -11.94
CA THR A 406 -8.40 -21.52 -12.26
C THR A 406 -9.16 -20.56 -13.17
N ALA A 407 -9.09 -19.25 -12.91
CA ALA A 407 -9.68 -18.25 -13.80
C ALA A 407 -9.05 -18.30 -15.20
N LEU A 408 -7.73 -18.45 -15.31
CA LEU A 408 -7.03 -18.57 -16.60
C LEU A 408 -7.26 -19.91 -17.31
N ALA A 409 -7.60 -20.97 -16.58
CA ALA A 409 -7.89 -22.29 -17.16
C ALA A 409 -9.36 -22.45 -17.58
N ALA A 410 -10.28 -21.68 -17.00
CA ALA A 410 -11.71 -21.76 -17.29
C ALA A 410 -11.96 -21.48 -18.79
N PRO A 411 -12.72 -22.32 -19.51
CA PRO A 411 -13.12 -22.00 -20.87
C PRO A 411 -14.05 -20.77 -20.85
N PRO A 412 -13.99 -19.90 -21.88
CA PRO A 412 -14.99 -18.84 -22.03
C PRO A 412 -16.40 -19.45 -22.12
N PRO A 413 -17.44 -18.76 -21.61
CA PRO A 413 -18.79 -19.29 -21.56
C PRO A 413 -19.34 -19.56 -22.97
N ALA A 414 -20.12 -20.63 -23.13
CA ALA A 414 -20.74 -20.97 -24.40
C ALA A 414 -21.79 -19.94 -24.81
N ALA A 415 -21.98 -19.76 -26.12
CA ALA A 415 -22.96 -18.83 -26.69
C ALA A 415 -24.36 -19.00 -26.05
N GLY A 416 -24.89 -17.94 -25.44
CA GLY A 416 -26.23 -17.92 -24.85
C GLY A 416 -26.29 -18.15 -23.33
N GLN A 417 -25.17 -18.45 -22.66
CA GLN A 417 -25.11 -18.36 -21.20
C GLN A 417 -24.76 -16.92 -20.81
N ALA A 418 -25.76 -16.15 -20.38
CA ALA A 418 -25.52 -14.86 -19.76
C ALA A 418 -24.57 -15.05 -18.57
N PRO A 419 -23.49 -14.27 -18.45
CA PRO A 419 -22.77 -14.16 -17.18
C PRO A 419 -23.80 -13.82 -16.12
N GLY A 420 -23.96 -14.66 -15.10
CA GLY A 420 -24.89 -14.36 -14.01
C GLY A 420 -24.58 -12.96 -13.45
N PRO A 421 -25.60 -12.17 -13.05
CA PRO A 421 -25.38 -10.81 -12.59
C PRO A 421 -24.44 -10.85 -11.37
N ARG A 422 -23.22 -10.37 -11.55
CA ARG A 422 -22.24 -10.24 -10.46
C ARG A 422 -21.80 -8.80 -10.40
N ALA A 423 -22.70 -7.96 -9.89
CA ALA A 423 -22.32 -6.61 -9.52
C ALA A 423 -21.20 -6.69 -8.47
N PRO A 424 -20.01 -6.11 -8.70
CA PRO A 424 -19.17 -5.69 -7.60
C PRO A 424 -19.98 -4.67 -6.79
N GLY A 425 -20.05 -4.88 -5.48
CA GLY A 425 -20.87 -4.07 -4.61
C GLY A 425 -20.68 -4.46 -3.16
N VAL A 426 -20.98 -3.51 -2.28
CA VAL A 426 -21.10 -3.79 -0.84
C VAL A 426 -22.12 -4.93 -0.71
N PRO A 427 -21.79 -6.03 -0.01
CA PRO A 427 -22.79 -7.05 0.27
C PRO A 427 -24.06 -6.40 0.83
N VAL A 428 -25.25 -6.92 0.53
CA VAL A 428 -26.39 -6.63 1.41
C VAL A 428 -26.02 -7.26 2.75
N LEU A 429 -25.62 -6.41 3.69
CA LEU A 429 -25.14 -6.84 5.00
C LEU A 429 -26.33 -7.07 5.93
N ASP A 430 -26.16 -8.01 6.84
CA ASP A 430 -27.03 -8.12 8.01
C ASP A 430 -26.86 -6.86 8.89
N ALA A 431 -27.89 -6.49 9.65
CA ALA A 431 -27.84 -5.34 10.55
C ALA A 431 -26.73 -5.47 11.60
N ALA A 432 -26.55 -6.67 12.18
CA ALA A 432 -25.52 -6.90 13.19
C ALA A 432 -24.09 -6.73 12.61
N VAL A 433 -23.89 -7.10 11.35
CA VAL A 433 -22.61 -6.93 10.66
C VAL A 433 -22.34 -5.45 10.36
N ARG A 434 -23.36 -4.67 9.96
CA ARG A 434 -23.25 -3.21 9.83
C ARG A 434 -22.88 -2.56 11.16
N ASP A 435 -23.60 -2.89 12.23
CA ASP A 435 -23.33 -2.33 13.56
C ASP A 435 -21.92 -2.66 14.04
N ALA A 436 -21.39 -3.84 13.69
CA ALA A 436 -20.01 -4.22 14.01
C ALA A 436 -18.97 -3.38 13.24
N LEU A 437 -19.24 -3.05 11.99
CA LEU A 437 -18.39 -2.15 11.20
C LEU A 437 -18.47 -0.70 11.72
N ASP A 438 -19.67 -0.23 12.06
CA ASP A 438 -19.89 1.12 12.58
C ASP A 438 -19.21 1.32 13.94
N ARG A 439 -19.28 0.33 14.85
CA ARG A 439 -18.54 0.34 16.12
C ARG A 439 -17.03 0.43 15.91
N ARG A 440 -16.49 -0.16 14.83
CA ARG A 440 -15.07 -0.05 14.50
C ARG A 440 -14.71 1.31 13.99
N HIS A 441 -15.53 1.88 13.11
CA HIS A 441 -15.34 3.24 12.64
C HIS A 441 -15.35 4.24 13.81
N ALA A 442 -16.30 4.10 14.74
CA ALA A 442 -16.40 4.94 15.93
C ALA A 442 -15.22 4.79 16.91
N ALA A 443 -14.48 3.67 16.86
CA ALA A 443 -13.28 3.46 17.66
C ALA A 443 -12.00 4.06 17.03
N LEU A 444 -12.08 4.55 15.79
CA LEU A 444 -10.95 5.22 15.14
C LEU A 444 -10.76 6.63 15.70
N SER A 445 -9.55 7.17 15.54
CA SER A 445 -9.23 8.54 15.94
C SER A 445 -10.12 9.57 15.23
N SER A 446 -10.85 10.37 16.01
CA SER A 446 -11.72 11.44 15.52
C SER A 446 -10.99 12.45 14.63
N PHE A 447 -9.69 12.67 14.90
CA PHE A 447 -8.84 13.52 14.06
C PHE A 447 -8.83 13.08 12.60
N TRP A 448 -8.79 11.77 12.36
CA TRP A 448 -8.75 11.19 11.03
C TRP A 448 -10.14 10.93 10.44
N THR A 449 -11.19 10.74 11.24
CA THR A 449 -12.54 10.47 10.70
C THR A 449 -13.34 11.75 10.44
N GLU A 450 -13.23 12.77 11.30
CA GLU A 450 -13.98 14.04 11.19
C GLU A 450 -13.23 15.08 10.35
N GLY A 451 -11.90 14.94 10.25
CA GLY A 451 -11.00 15.85 9.54
C GLY A 451 -10.41 16.95 10.42
N THR A 452 -9.44 17.68 9.87
CA THR A 452 -8.65 18.68 10.60
C THR A 452 -9.43 19.96 10.93
N VAL A 453 -9.30 20.43 12.16
CA VAL A 453 -9.70 21.78 12.59
C VAL A 453 -8.52 22.75 12.41
N ALA A 454 -8.80 24.03 12.15
CA ALA A 454 -7.77 25.05 12.02
C ALA A 454 -6.92 25.17 13.31
N PRO A 455 -5.60 25.41 13.20
CA PRO A 455 -4.73 25.54 14.37
C PRO A 455 -5.11 26.75 15.24
N PRO A 456 -4.88 26.69 16.56
CA PRO A 456 -5.00 27.86 17.41
C PRO A 456 -3.99 28.94 17.01
N ALA A 457 -4.43 30.21 16.99
CA ALA A 457 -3.56 31.33 16.67
C ALA A 457 -2.54 31.61 17.79
N GLY A 458 -1.29 31.90 17.43
CA GLY A 458 -0.27 32.40 18.38
C GLY A 458 0.58 31.33 19.09
N ALA A 459 0.57 30.07 18.67
CA ALA A 459 1.44 29.04 19.21
C ALA A 459 2.93 29.27 18.84
N ALA A 460 3.84 28.93 19.75
CA ALA A 460 5.28 28.99 19.47
C ALA A 460 5.68 27.94 18.41
N PRO A 461 6.61 28.25 17.49
CA PRO A 461 7.08 27.30 16.50
C PRO A 461 7.68 26.05 17.16
N VAL A 462 7.31 24.87 16.66
CA VAL A 462 7.86 23.60 17.12
C VAL A 462 8.98 23.15 16.19
N LEU A 463 10.13 22.76 16.76
CA LEU A 463 11.14 22.02 16.01
C LEU A 463 10.89 20.52 16.16
N VAL A 464 10.84 19.80 15.03
CA VAL A 464 10.70 18.35 15.00
C VAL A 464 12.00 17.73 14.52
N LEU A 465 12.63 16.88 15.36
CA LEU A 465 13.77 16.08 14.96
C LEU A 465 13.28 14.87 14.16
N ASP A 466 13.63 14.81 12.87
CA ASP A 466 13.49 13.62 12.04
C ASP A 466 14.67 12.65 12.35
N PRO A 467 14.39 11.46 12.94
CA PRO A 467 15.42 10.51 13.28
C PRO A 467 16.05 9.81 12.07
N GLY A 468 15.47 9.97 10.87
CA GLY A 468 15.88 9.36 9.63
C GLY A 468 15.72 7.84 9.59
N GLY A 469 15.90 7.26 8.40
CA GLY A 469 15.89 5.81 8.20
C GLY A 469 14.63 5.21 7.60
N ASP A 470 13.58 6.01 7.41
CA ASP A 470 12.38 5.67 6.64
C ASP A 470 12.18 6.74 5.56
N PRO A 471 11.63 6.42 4.37
CA PRO A 471 11.01 7.42 3.52
C PRO A 471 10.01 8.26 4.35
N VAL A 472 9.93 9.56 4.02
CA VAL A 472 9.26 10.68 4.75
C VAL A 472 7.82 10.42 5.25
N ALA A 473 7.18 9.32 4.85
CA ALA A 473 5.80 8.95 5.15
C ALA A 473 5.47 8.89 6.65
N GLU A 474 6.25 8.18 7.49
CA GLU A 474 5.89 8.01 8.91
C GLU A 474 5.87 9.34 9.68
N LEU A 475 6.83 10.22 9.39
CA LEU A 475 6.88 11.56 9.98
C LEU A 475 5.69 12.43 9.54
N ALA A 476 5.21 12.25 8.31
CA ALA A 476 4.16 13.10 7.75
C ALA A 476 2.85 13.00 8.55
N ALA A 477 2.43 11.80 8.98
CA ALA A 477 1.23 11.65 9.80
C ALA A 477 1.34 12.43 11.13
N LEU A 478 2.51 12.35 11.80
CA LEU A 478 2.77 13.10 13.03
C LEU A 478 2.75 14.62 12.77
N LEU A 479 3.32 15.09 11.66
CA LEU A 479 3.33 16.50 11.31
C LEU A 479 1.93 17.07 11.05
N HIS A 480 0.99 16.27 10.55
CA HIS A 480 -0.42 16.71 10.40
C HIS A 480 -1.05 16.99 11.76
N LEU A 481 -0.83 16.12 12.76
CA LEU A 481 -1.32 16.37 14.12
C LEU A 481 -0.62 17.57 14.76
N VAL A 482 0.72 17.67 14.65
CA VAL A 482 1.47 18.83 15.16
C VAL A 482 0.97 20.12 14.52
N THR A 483 0.71 20.10 13.21
CA THR A 483 0.16 21.26 12.49
C THR A 483 -1.22 21.65 13.00
N ALA A 484 -2.08 20.68 13.34
CA ALA A 484 -3.39 20.96 13.90
C ALA A 484 -3.35 21.53 15.34
N VAL A 485 -2.30 21.22 16.11
CA VAL A 485 -2.20 21.64 17.52
C VAL A 485 -1.37 22.91 17.70
N HIS A 486 -0.27 23.07 16.96
CA HIS A 486 0.71 24.17 17.11
C HIS A 486 0.99 24.94 15.81
N GLY A 487 0.35 24.59 14.70
CA GLY A 487 0.71 25.12 13.39
C GLY A 487 1.96 24.46 12.77
N PRO A 488 2.41 24.91 11.59
CA PRO A 488 3.47 24.26 10.85
C PRO A 488 4.77 24.14 11.65
N ALA A 489 5.31 22.93 11.72
CA ALA A 489 6.57 22.65 12.38
C ALA A 489 7.76 22.77 11.42
N VAL A 490 8.93 23.09 11.97
CA VAL A 490 10.19 23.04 11.22
C VAL A 490 10.87 21.72 11.50
N VAL A 491 11.13 20.94 10.44
CA VAL A 491 11.78 19.63 10.55
C VAL A 491 13.29 19.79 10.45
N VAL A 492 14.00 19.22 11.41
CA VAL A 492 15.47 19.14 11.45
C VAL A 492 15.87 17.68 11.35
N ARG A 493 16.60 17.30 10.30
CA ARG A 493 17.14 15.94 10.19
C ARG A 493 18.25 15.71 11.21
N TYR A 494 18.33 14.50 11.75
CA TYR A 494 19.35 14.13 12.74
C TYR A 494 20.80 14.30 12.25
N ASP A 495 21.02 14.16 10.94
CA ASP A 495 22.32 14.24 10.28
C ASP A 495 22.63 15.62 9.69
N ALA A 496 21.71 16.58 9.84
CA ALA A 496 21.95 17.94 9.37
C ALA A 496 23.10 18.60 10.17
N PRO A 497 24.02 19.33 9.50
CA PRO A 497 25.07 20.07 10.19
C PRO A 497 24.49 20.99 11.27
N GLY A 498 24.96 20.86 12.51
CA GLY A 498 24.48 21.68 13.64
C GLY A 498 23.07 21.34 14.15
N ALA A 499 22.49 20.19 13.78
CA ALA A 499 21.15 19.78 14.20
C ALA A 499 20.96 19.81 15.73
N ALA A 500 21.89 19.21 16.48
CA ALA A 500 21.81 19.16 17.94
C ALA A 500 21.84 20.56 18.58
N ASP A 501 22.74 21.44 18.13
CA ASP A 501 22.84 22.81 18.63
C ASP A 501 21.59 23.63 18.31
N THR A 502 21.03 23.44 17.10
CA THR A 502 19.79 24.08 16.68
C THR A 502 18.64 23.72 17.61
N LEU A 503 18.48 22.42 17.92
CA LEU A 503 17.43 21.93 18.82
C LEU A 503 17.63 22.40 20.26
N VAL A 504 18.86 22.42 20.76
CA VAL A 504 19.18 22.88 22.13
C VAL A 504 18.95 24.38 22.31
N ARG A 505 19.22 25.20 21.29
CA ARG A 505 19.10 26.67 21.37
C ARG A 505 17.69 27.20 21.07
N HIS A 506 16.80 26.38 20.54
CA HIS A 506 15.44 26.79 20.18
C HIS A 506 14.68 27.38 21.37
N ALA A 507 13.91 28.47 21.19
CA ALA A 507 13.18 29.07 22.31
C ALA A 507 11.83 28.39 22.61
N GLY A 508 11.32 27.59 21.67
CA GLY A 508 10.03 26.90 21.78
C GLY A 508 10.14 25.40 22.05
N PRO A 509 9.02 24.66 21.90
CA PRO A 509 8.98 23.22 22.07
C PRO A 509 9.82 22.48 21.04
N VAL A 510 10.41 21.35 21.46
CA VAL A 510 11.14 20.41 20.60
C VAL A 510 10.47 19.04 20.67
N LEU A 511 10.22 18.43 19.52
CA LEU A 511 9.65 17.08 19.42
C LEU A 511 10.63 16.12 18.73
N LEU A 512 10.99 15.04 19.40
CA LEU A 512 11.71 13.93 18.79
C LEU A 512 10.70 12.95 18.22
N ALA A 513 10.63 12.85 16.88
CA ALA A 513 9.70 11.97 16.21
C ALA A 513 10.06 10.49 16.39
N SER A 514 9.12 9.61 16.04
CA SER A 514 9.39 8.18 15.95
C SER A 514 10.18 7.84 14.68
N GLY A 515 10.77 6.64 14.65
CA GLY A 515 11.48 6.10 13.51
C GLY A 515 12.01 4.69 13.76
N PRO A 516 12.60 4.05 12.74
CA PRO A 516 13.02 2.66 12.85
C PRO A 516 14.29 2.49 13.69
N GLY A 517 14.58 1.25 14.08
CA GLY A 517 15.82 0.84 14.73
C GLY A 517 15.69 0.57 16.23
N ARG A 518 16.79 0.05 16.80
CA ARG A 518 16.89 -0.29 18.21
C ARG A 518 17.66 0.81 18.96
N PRO A 519 17.08 1.49 19.95
CA PRO A 519 17.65 2.70 20.55
C PRO A 519 19.01 2.52 21.24
N ASP A 520 19.30 1.31 21.76
CA ASP A 520 20.56 0.95 22.42
C ASP A 520 21.54 0.19 21.52
N ASP A 521 21.30 0.11 20.21
CA ASP A 521 22.20 -0.58 19.27
C ASP A 521 23.60 0.06 19.25
N PRO A 522 24.65 -0.65 19.70
CA PRO A 522 26.01 -0.11 19.74
C PRO A 522 26.66 0.00 18.35
N GLY A 523 26.20 -0.77 17.37
CA GLY A 523 26.75 -0.78 16.00
C GLY A 523 26.14 0.29 15.09
N CYS A 524 25.04 0.92 15.50
CA CYS A 524 24.33 1.87 14.66
C CYS A 524 24.79 3.32 14.89
N VAL A 525 25.52 3.89 13.92
CA VAL A 525 25.98 5.29 13.95
C VAL A 525 24.84 6.28 14.12
N ARG A 526 23.69 6.03 13.47
CA ARG A 526 22.46 6.83 13.62
C ARG A 526 21.96 6.81 15.05
N MET A 527 21.81 5.63 15.67
CA MET A 527 21.35 5.52 17.06
C MET A 527 22.35 6.16 18.03
N ALA A 528 23.66 6.09 17.76
CA ALA A 528 24.66 6.78 18.56
C ALA A 528 24.51 8.32 18.47
N ALA A 529 24.28 8.88 17.28
CA ALA A 529 24.03 10.30 17.10
C ALA A 529 22.74 10.76 17.81
N LEU A 530 21.64 10.04 17.60
CA LEU A 530 20.34 10.33 18.23
C LEU A 530 20.42 10.30 19.77
N ARG A 531 21.12 9.31 20.35
CA ARG A 531 21.34 9.24 21.81
C ARG A 531 22.11 10.45 22.34
N ARG A 532 23.15 10.91 21.62
CA ARG A 532 23.91 12.12 22.02
C ARG A 532 23.04 13.37 21.99
N THR A 533 22.21 13.52 20.96
CA THR A 533 21.26 14.63 20.84
C THR A 533 20.23 14.60 21.98
N ALA A 534 19.60 13.45 22.23
CA ALA A 534 18.63 13.30 23.31
C ALA A 534 19.24 13.60 24.69
N ALA A 535 20.44 13.07 24.98
CA ALA A 535 21.15 13.34 26.22
C ALA A 535 21.49 14.83 26.41
N SER A 536 21.84 15.52 25.33
CA SER A 536 22.11 16.96 25.37
C SER A 536 20.83 17.77 25.65
N LEU A 537 19.72 17.43 24.98
CA LEU A 537 18.42 18.06 25.23
C LEU A 537 17.95 17.87 26.67
N VAL A 538 18.04 16.65 27.21
CA VAL A 538 17.68 16.37 28.60
C VAL A 538 18.54 17.21 29.55
N ARG A 539 19.86 17.23 29.38
CA ARG A 539 20.76 17.99 30.25
C ARG A 539 20.48 19.49 30.26
N GLU A 540 20.23 20.08 29.09
CA GLU A 540 20.07 21.54 28.95
C GLU A 540 18.65 22.03 29.28
N ARG A 541 17.61 21.20 29.06
CA ARG A 541 16.21 21.62 29.17
C ARG A 541 15.52 21.17 30.46
N LEU A 542 15.95 20.04 31.05
CA LEU A 542 15.36 19.54 32.30
C LEU A 542 15.36 20.56 33.45
N PRO A 543 16.38 21.44 33.62
CA PRO A 543 16.40 22.45 34.69
C PRO A 543 15.39 23.62 34.57
N GLY A 544 14.41 23.56 33.66
CA GLY A 544 13.35 24.58 33.52
C GLY A 544 13.27 25.25 32.15
N GLY A 545 13.78 24.60 31.09
CA GLY A 545 13.65 25.08 29.72
C GLY A 545 12.28 24.76 29.08
N PRO A 546 12.06 25.22 27.84
CA PRO A 546 10.92 24.83 27.01
C PRO A 546 10.75 23.30 26.90
N PRO A 547 9.52 22.81 26.65
CA PRO A 547 9.24 21.38 26.55
C PRO A 547 10.07 20.67 25.47
N VAL A 548 10.64 19.53 25.83
CA VAL A 548 11.20 18.52 24.93
C VAL A 548 10.35 17.26 25.04
N ALA A 549 9.64 16.94 23.97
CA ALA A 549 8.78 15.78 23.87
C ALA A 549 9.41 14.69 22.98
N GLY A 550 9.05 13.43 23.21
CA GLY A 550 9.39 12.32 22.33
C GLY A 550 8.19 11.42 22.05
N VAL A 551 8.13 10.86 20.84
CA VAL A 551 7.14 9.86 20.42
C VAL A 551 7.88 8.61 19.93
N GLY A 552 7.44 7.41 20.33
CA GLY A 552 8.02 6.15 19.89
C GLY A 552 9.53 6.05 20.13
N LEU A 553 10.34 6.02 19.06
CA LEU A 553 11.81 6.06 19.18
C LEU A 553 12.31 7.32 19.89
N GLY A 554 11.76 8.50 19.59
CA GLY A 554 12.13 9.75 20.25
C GLY A 554 11.89 9.68 21.77
N PHE A 555 10.77 9.08 22.19
CA PHE A 555 10.50 8.80 23.60
C PHE A 555 11.53 7.85 24.20
N GLN A 556 11.86 6.75 23.50
CA GLN A 556 12.81 5.76 24.00
C GLN A 556 14.18 6.39 24.28
N LEU A 557 14.63 7.28 23.39
CA LEU A 557 15.90 8.00 23.53
C LEU A 557 15.88 8.97 24.73
N LEU A 558 14.80 9.74 24.91
CA LEU A 558 14.65 10.64 26.05
C LEU A 558 14.56 9.87 27.37
N ALA A 559 13.80 8.78 27.40
CA ALA A 559 13.66 7.96 28.61
C ALA A 559 15.00 7.32 29.03
N LEU A 560 15.80 6.85 28.07
CA LEU A 560 17.15 6.33 28.36
C LEU A 560 18.09 7.40 28.92
N ALA A 561 17.91 8.67 28.53
CA ALA A 561 18.73 9.78 29.00
C ALA A 561 18.25 10.36 30.35
N ALA A 562 16.94 10.34 30.61
CA ALA A 562 16.33 11.00 31.76
C ALA A 562 16.07 10.09 32.96
N LEU A 563 15.77 8.80 32.73
CA LEU A 563 15.36 7.89 33.80
C LEU A 563 16.54 7.06 34.35
N PRO A 564 16.66 6.94 35.68
CA PRO A 564 17.66 6.06 36.28
C PRO A 564 17.34 4.59 35.98
N LYS A 565 18.36 3.81 35.60
CA LYS A 565 18.26 2.37 35.31
C LYS A 565 17.29 2.01 34.18
N ALA A 566 16.98 2.95 33.28
CA ALA A 566 16.22 2.64 32.07
C ALA A 566 17.00 1.68 31.16
N ARG A 567 16.29 0.69 30.60
CA ARG A 567 16.85 -0.28 29.66
C ARG A 567 15.84 -0.63 28.58
N VAL A 568 16.36 -1.06 27.43
CA VAL A 568 15.57 -1.46 26.28
C VAL A 568 15.29 -2.95 26.35
N VAL A 569 14.02 -3.33 26.23
CA VAL A 569 13.60 -4.73 26.17
C VAL A 569 12.77 -4.98 24.91
N PRO A 570 12.77 -6.21 24.36
CA PRO A 570 11.77 -6.60 23.38
C PRO A 570 10.37 -6.41 23.95
N ARG A 571 9.46 -5.83 23.18
CA ARG A 571 8.09 -5.61 23.64
C ARG A 571 7.31 -6.92 23.60
N THR A 572 6.70 -7.31 24.72
CA THR A 572 5.74 -8.41 24.78
C THR A 572 4.34 -7.87 24.46
N GLY A 573 3.65 -8.45 23.48
CA GLY A 573 2.28 -8.03 23.12
C GLY A 573 1.99 -7.99 21.63
N GLY A 574 2.98 -7.73 20.78
CA GLY A 574 2.80 -7.50 19.33
C GLY A 574 2.71 -6.01 18.98
N THR A 575 3.02 -5.65 17.73
CA THR A 575 2.85 -4.31 17.15
C THR A 575 1.46 -4.19 16.52
N GLY A 576 0.94 -2.96 16.40
CA GLY A 576 -0.40 -2.72 15.82
C GLY A 576 -1.55 -2.88 16.82
N LEU A 577 -1.25 -3.06 18.11
CA LEU A 577 -2.25 -3.15 19.17
C LEU A 577 -2.51 -1.79 19.82
N ALA A 578 -3.79 -1.45 19.91
CA ALA A 578 -4.27 -0.44 20.82
C ALA A 578 -4.57 -1.07 22.19
N ARG A 579 -4.19 -0.38 23.26
CA ARG A 579 -4.56 -0.74 24.63
C ARG A 579 -4.87 0.51 25.43
N GLU A 580 -5.75 0.38 26.41
CA GLU A 580 -5.99 1.46 27.36
C GLU A 580 -4.76 1.64 28.26
N VAL A 581 -4.31 2.89 28.37
CA VAL A 581 -3.22 3.33 29.24
C VAL A 581 -3.60 4.64 29.90
N GLU A 582 -3.04 4.91 31.07
CA GLU A 582 -3.17 6.22 31.71
C GLU A 582 -2.01 7.13 31.29
N VAL A 583 -2.34 8.31 30.75
CA VAL A 583 -1.38 9.31 30.28
C VAL A 583 -1.78 10.66 30.87
N PHE A 584 -0.93 11.22 31.73
CA PHE A 584 -1.21 12.48 32.43
C PHE A 584 -2.56 12.47 33.19
N GLY A 585 -2.85 11.37 33.89
CA GLY A 585 -4.07 11.19 34.69
C GLY A 585 -5.35 10.97 33.87
N ARG A 586 -5.22 10.63 32.58
CA ARG A 586 -6.38 10.35 31.70
C ARG A 586 -6.24 9.01 30.99
N PRO A 587 -7.33 8.25 30.83
CA PRO A 587 -7.34 7.06 30.00
C PRO A 587 -7.17 7.45 28.52
N VAL A 588 -6.31 6.74 27.82
CA VAL A 588 -6.07 6.86 26.38
C VAL A 588 -6.03 5.46 25.79
N THR A 589 -6.81 5.22 24.73
CA THR A 589 -6.60 4.05 23.88
C THR A 589 -5.41 4.34 22.99
N ALA A 590 -4.29 3.68 23.26
CA ALA A 590 -2.99 4.01 22.70
C ALA A 590 -2.46 2.92 21.77
N ALA A 591 -2.13 3.28 20.52
CA ALA A 591 -1.59 2.36 19.53
C ALA A 591 -0.06 2.26 19.58
N PHE A 592 0.44 1.04 19.78
CA PHE A 592 1.88 0.78 19.85
C PHE A 592 2.39 0.10 18.56
N ARG A 593 3.39 0.71 17.93
CA ARG A 593 4.05 0.17 16.73
C ARG A 593 5.52 -0.17 16.96
N ASN A 594 6.01 -0.03 18.20
CA ASN A 594 7.41 -0.26 18.52
C ASN A 594 7.72 -1.75 18.74
N ALA A 595 8.81 -2.18 18.11
CA ALA A 595 9.49 -3.44 18.39
C ALA A 595 9.99 -3.58 19.84
N HIS A 596 10.37 -2.44 20.44
CA HIS A 596 11.04 -2.36 21.72
C HIS A 596 10.25 -1.50 22.70
N ALA A 597 10.43 -1.78 23.99
CA ALA A 597 9.89 -1.00 25.08
C ALA A 597 11.01 -0.49 25.99
N ILE A 598 10.73 0.58 26.74
CA ILE A 598 11.60 1.03 27.82
C ILE A 598 11.03 0.49 29.11
N VAL A 599 11.89 -0.14 29.91
CA VAL A 599 11.56 -0.48 31.29
C VAL A 599 12.46 0.28 32.24
N SER A 600 11.91 0.65 33.40
CA SER A 600 12.65 1.37 34.44
C SER A 600 12.30 0.85 35.84
N GLY A 601 13.15 1.21 36.82
CA GLY A 601 13.00 0.81 38.21
C GLY A 601 13.41 -0.64 38.52
N PRO A 602 13.36 -1.04 39.81
CA PRO A 602 13.84 -2.34 40.27
C PRO A 602 13.07 -3.51 39.68
N ALA A 603 11.74 -3.37 39.58
CA ALA A 603 10.86 -4.38 39.02
C ALA A 603 10.82 -4.37 37.47
N GLY A 604 11.44 -3.37 36.81
CA GLY A 604 11.47 -3.28 35.36
C GLY A 604 10.09 -3.08 34.74
N HIS A 605 9.30 -2.16 35.27
CA HIS A 605 8.00 -1.83 34.70
C HIS A 605 8.16 -1.10 33.37
N GLU A 606 7.27 -1.42 32.41
CA GLU A 606 7.19 -0.71 31.14
C GLU A 606 6.84 0.76 31.36
N VAL A 607 7.63 1.66 30.79
CA VAL A 607 7.38 3.09 30.84
C VAL A 607 6.60 3.48 29.59
N VAL A 608 5.33 3.87 29.79
CA VAL A 608 4.43 4.26 28.70
C VAL A 608 4.52 5.76 28.39
N ALA A 609 4.79 6.60 29.40
CA ALA A 609 4.89 8.04 29.25
C ALA A 609 5.90 8.66 30.24
N LEU A 610 6.45 9.83 29.89
CA LEU A 610 7.26 10.70 30.75
C LEU A 610 6.45 11.96 31.11
N GLY A 611 6.47 12.35 32.39
CA GLY A 611 5.57 13.32 33.05
C GLY A 611 5.78 14.82 32.79
N GLU A 612 5.19 15.67 33.65
CA GLU A 612 4.92 17.12 33.48
C GLU A 612 6.13 18.08 33.54
N GLN A 613 7.35 17.54 33.68
CA GLN A 613 8.58 18.35 33.63
C GLN A 613 8.85 18.84 32.20
N ALA A 614 9.99 19.53 32.00
CA ALA A 614 10.41 19.97 30.68
C ALA A 614 10.67 18.78 29.72
N VAL A 615 10.95 17.56 30.22
CA VAL A 615 11.13 16.36 29.39
C VAL A 615 9.89 15.49 29.46
N ARG A 616 9.20 15.34 28.33
CA ARG A 616 7.92 14.64 28.18
C ARG A 616 8.02 13.59 27.08
N GLY A 617 7.04 12.71 26.99
CA GLY A 617 6.90 11.85 25.82
C GLY A 617 6.02 10.65 26.05
N VAL A 618 5.73 9.95 24.97
CA VAL A 618 4.92 8.73 24.96
C VAL A 618 5.56 7.63 24.14
N GLN A 619 5.47 6.39 24.63
CA GLN A 619 5.96 5.23 23.90
C GLN A 619 5.06 4.90 22.70
N PHE A 620 3.75 5.14 22.78
CA PHE A 620 2.81 4.89 21.68
C PHE A 620 2.83 6.00 20.62
N HIS A 621 2.00 5.86 19.59
CA HIS A 621 1.92 6.76 18.44
C HIS A 621 0.62 7.58 18.45
N PRO A 622 0.65 8.86 18.86
CA PRO A 622 -0.53 9.74 18.82
C PRO A 622 -1.16 9.85 17.43
N GLU A 623 -0.36 9.74 16.38
CA GLU A 623 -0.76 9.87 14.98
C GLU A 623 -1.48 8.64 14.41
N SER A 624 -1.49 7.51 15.13
CA SER A 624 -2.15 6.29 14.66
C SER A 624 -3.67 6.46 14.56
N VAL A 625 -4.27 5.79 13.58
CA VAL A 625 -5.73 5.70 13.40
C VAL A 625 -6.43 5.04 14.58
N LEU A 626 -5.70 4.25 15.39
CA LEU A 626 -6.24 3.60 16.59
C LEU A 626 -6.01 4.38 17.89
N THR A 627 -5.26 5.50 17.86
CA THR A 627 -5.05 6.30 19.07
C THR A 627 -6.17 7.32 19.25
N THR A 628 -6.92 7.19 20.34
CA THR A 628 -7.96 8.15 20.71
C THR A 628 -7.33 9.43 21.23
N ASP A 629 -7.85 10.60 20.82
CA ASP A 629 -7.42 11.92 21.30
C ASP A 629 -5.92 12.22 21.15
N GLY A 630 -5.30 11.73 20.07
CA GLY A 630 -3.87 11.96 19.78
C GLY A 630 -3.46 13.44 19.76
N THR A 631 -4.35 14.33 19.33
CA THR A 631 -4.12 15.79 19.34
C THR A 631 -4.06 16.37 20.75
N GLU A 632 -4.86 15.88 21.69
CA GLU A 632 -4.80 16.28 23.09
C GLU A 632 -3.55 15.74 23.79
N VAL A 633 -3.15 14.50 23.46
CA VAL A 633 -1.85 13.96 23.90
C VAL A 633 -0.72 14.89 23.44
N LEU A 634 -0.69 15.28 22.17
CA LEU A 634 0.34 16.17 21.64
C LEU A 634 0.32 17.58 22.26
N ARG A 635 -0.86 18.15 22.49
CA ARG A 635 -1.01 19.45 23.18
C ARG A 635 -0.31 19.43 24.54
N ARG A 636 -0.58 18.39 25.34
CA ARG A 636 0.07 18.22 26.65
C ARG A 636 1.57 17.99 26.56
N LEU A 637 2.04 17.29 25.52
CA LEU A 637 3.47 17.05 25.32
C LEU A 637 4.22 18.33 24.95
N LEU A 638 3.60 19.23 24.22
CA LEU A 638 4.27 20.40 23.64
C LEU A 638 4.09 21.69 24.46
N GLY A 639 3.21 21.70 25.45
CA GLY A 639 3.02 22.83 26.37
C GLY A 639 1.72 23.54 26.09
#